data_AF-A0A9Q1HHR7-F1
#
_entry.id   AF-A0A9Q1HHR7-F1
#
_cell.length_a   1.000
_cell.length_b   1.000
_cell.length_c   1.000
_cell.angle_alpha   90.00
_cell.angle_beta   90.00
_cell.angle_gamma   90.00
#
_symmetry.space_group_name_H-M   'P 1'
#
loop_
_entity.id
_entity.type
_entity.pdbx_description
1 polymer ?
#
loop_
_entity_poly.entity_id
_entity_poly.type
_entity_poly.pdbx_seq_one_letter_code
_entity_poly.pdbx_strand_id
1 'polypeptide(L)'
;MHFTGVFTCLFILSGTINFADLFSSATCESPQYLTFGKTGTLNCYFHDYFFSVLWYNTTDSSHHDPILHYQGSSKTGSGYEAGEYDVHPNGSLVINDVSLQHEIIFTVVYIYTRKEGPTVFNIQVIVIVKPEVSFPVIHPCGNHTRTCFAQVYSPFIQCSVHGARPNVTLKWTARTIHGDEDVNYNISVVSKGLTSTSYVTSKGVIFHSSLLVLLVCKAFSKPRLLGSNESLILVQNGDIDFSNTLAVPTYIERNTEMVLNCSEKDVRLVVWKKVSPRWGSTYDLLLYSVLTEESFKEIFVENASLGRKGSLVISPVDLNHDGLYYCIFGDGINGGVSVHNVTVIVYPSPPYLTVDGCNFEQHCALEVQNEGSLTCLVTAIRPLVELELKTFYDRDAGDIYFTKQNLKVKDNGDTFDVSLTTSYSVKDGSRDQLTVVCTPIHSPEIFSDLQKKVDLFFVNDLTTKHVDVRLSSKITLPVVLAIVFLLLILLLGTFAVVIIIKRKRHRKKSGLQQGVSPKEEEMPMVRSKASTKDDAKHTTQREIEDIKETLINQLKEKYKDLYNAVRPIPYLKDRQYCVNTIFVDGGIELRHEDVGVKSKWEKLNSYIDIFDSQRIEFTRLVIEGEPGYGKSTLALQIAYDWCNQKQSSNLKDVQILILLRLRQLGGVLSIFRAIKYFLLPYESVLQEEDIEDVLTNTESVVIIMDGYDEYPDQNKTSEIMKVFQRDMFQTFQVIMTTRLSCLPFNMSPQTRRVKLMGFDDKAQENYIRKALAIGENKTVDQIKFRLQNNPVLSG
;
A
#
# COMPACT_ATOMS: atom_id res chain seq x y z
N MET A 1 -15.87 -48.36 -39.89
CA MET A 1 -15.51 -49.78 -39.68
C MET A 1 -14.83 -49.91 -38.32
N HIS A 2 -15.35 -50.79 -37.47
CA HIS A 2 -14.74 -51.57 -36.35
C HIS A 2 -13.52 -51.02 -35.58
N PHE A 3 -13.33 -51.20 -34.26
CA PHE A 3 -14.09 -51.62 -33.08
C PHE A 3 -13.14 -51.33 -31.90
N THR A 4 -13.71 -51.12 -30.70
CA THR A 4 -13.16 -50.97 -29.34
C THR A 4 -11.76 -51.50 -28.96
N GLY A 5 -11.10 -50.84 -28.00
CA GLY A 5 -10.10 -51.47 -27.12
C GLY A 5 -9.31 -50.51 -26.22
N VAL A 6 -9.83 -50.20 -25.03
CA VAL A 6 -9.09 -49.51 -23.95
C VAL A 6 -8.14 -50.51 -23.28
N PHE A 7 -6.83 -50.25 -23.31
CA PHE A 7 -5.82 -51.01 -22.56
C PHE A 7 -5.41 -50.23 -21.30
N THR A 8 -5.95 -50.62 -20.15
CA THR A 8 -5.38 -50.30 -18.83
C THR A 8 -4.51 -51.47 -18.40
N CYS A 9 -3.21 -51.20 -18.23
CA CYS A 9 -2.25 -52.13 -17.63
C CYS A 9 -2.61 -52.43 -16.18
N LEU A 10 -3.04 -53.67 -15.89
CA LEU A 10 -3.03 -54.24 -14.55
C LEU A 10 -1.59 -54.66 -14.22
N PHE A 11 -0.99 -54.01 -13.21
CA PHE A 11 0.16 -54.56 -12.51
C PHE A 11 -0.30 -55.70 -11.60
N ILE A 12 0.29 -56.86 -11.83
CA ILE A 12 0.16 -58.08 -11.05
C ILE A 12 0.81 -57.85 -9.68
N LEU A 13 0.01 -57.88 -8.62
CA LEU A 13 0.48 -58.10 -7.25
C LEU A 13 -0.04 -59.46 -6.81
N SER A 14 0.88 -60.42 -6.83
CA SER A 14 0.73 -61.76 -6.30
C SER A 14 0.46 -61.70 -4.80
N GLY A 15 -0.82 -61.70 -4.43
CA GLY A 15 -1.27 -62.11 -3.11
C GLY A 15 -1.92 -63.46 -3.25
N THR A 16 -1.29 -64.51 -2.73
CA THR A 16 -1.93 -65.80 -2.50
C THR A 16 -3.21 -65.57 -1.73
N ILE A 17 -4.36 -65.74 -2.39
CA ILE A 17 -5.65 -65.83 -1.72
C ILE A 17 -5.60 -67.13 -0.93
N ASN A 18 -5.32 -67.04 0.37
CA ASN A 18 -5.59 -68.14 1.28
C ASN A 18 -7.10 -68.33 1.29
N PHE A 19 -7.55 -69.40 0.66
CA PHE A 19 -8.94 -69.87 0.63
C PHE A 19 -9.37 -70.46 2.00
N ALA A 20 -9.00 -69.79 3.10
CA ALA A 20 -9.22 -70.24 4.48
C ALA A 20 -10.16 -69.32 5.30
N ASP A 21 -10.66 -68.22 4.74
CA ASP A 21 -11.52 -67.25 5.45
C ASP A 21 -13.03 -67.41 5.16
N LEU A 22 -13.52 -68.64 4.97
CA LEU A 22 -14.96 -68.92 4.81
C LEU A 22 -15.52 -69.91 5.84
N PHE A 23 -15.00 -69.90 7.06
CA PHE A 23 -15.61 -70.51 8.25
C PHE A 23 -15.29 -69.62 9.46
N SER A 24 -16.20 -68.74 9.87
CA SER A 24 -16.06 -67.99 11.13
C SER A 24 -16.26 -68.94 12.30
N SER A 25 -15.18 -69.41 12.93
CA SER A 25 -15.28 -70.19 14.17
C SER A 25 -15.96 -69.34 15.26
N ALA A 26 -16.72 -70.00 16.15
CA ALA A 26 -17.33 -69.31 17.28
C ALA A 26 -16.23 -68.72 18.17
N THR A 27 -16.38 -67.45 18.58
CA THR A 27 -15.38 -66.73 19.38
C THR A 27 -16.04 -65.83 20.43
N CYS A 28 -15.47 -65.80 21.63
CA CYS A 28 -15.81 -64.85 22.68
C CYS A 28 -14.53 -64.21 23.20
N GLU A 29 -14.41 -62.89 23.11
CA GLU A 29 -13.25 -62.17 23.65
C GLU A 29 -13.31 -62.09 25.19
N SER A 30 -12.14 -62.05 25.81
CA SER A 30 -11.98 -61.92 27.27
C SER A 30 -10.70 -61.12 27.58
N PRO A 31 -10.72 -60.15 28.51
CA PRO A 31 -11.86 -59.71 29.31
C PRO A 31 -12.85 -58.82 28.53
N GLN A 32 -14.10 -58.76 28.98
CA GLN A 32 -15.12 -57.82 28.48
C GLN A 32 -15.48 -56.78 29.55
N TYR A 33 -15.88 -55.59 29.10
CA TYR A 33 -16.04 -54.43 29.98
C TYR A 33 -17.46 -53.90 29.96
N LEU A 34 -18.08 -53.82 31.14
CA LEU A 34 -19.47 -53.38 31.29
C LEU A 34 -19.55 -52.11 32.15
N THR A 35 -20.41 -51.16 31.79
CA THR A 35 -20.54 -49.89 32.52
C THR A 35 -21.48 -50.05 33.70
N PHE A 36 -21.01 -49.70 34.90
CA PHE A 36 -21.80 -49.74 36.14
C PHE A 36 -23.13 -48.96 36.00
N GLY A 37 -24.23 -49.53 36.50
CA GLY A 37 -25.56 -48.92 36.54
C GLY A 37 -26.23 -48.76 35.17
N LYS A 38 -25.74 -49.47 34.15
CA LYS A 38 -26.32 -49.49 32.80
C LYS A 38 -26.56 -50.93 32.37
N THR A 39 -27.43 -51.11 31.38
CA THR A 39 -27.55 -52.38 30.66
C THR A 39 -26.25 -52.67 29.91
N GLY A 40 -25.70 -53.87 30.10
CA GLY A 40 -24.45 -54.32 29.50
C GLY A 40 -24.63 -55.62 28.74
N THR A 41 -23.91 -55.79 27.63
CA THR A 41 -23.98 -57.00 26.81
C THR A 41 -22.62 -57.68 26.76
N LEU A 42 -22.57 -58.98 27.08
CA LEU A 42 -21.42 -59.84 26.82
C LEU A 42 -21.49 -60.34 25.38
N ASN A 43 -20.67 -59.74 24.53
CA ASN A 43 -20.68 -60.00 23.10
C ASN A 43 -19.87 -61.26 22.78
N CYS A 44 -20.54 -62.21 22.16
CA CYS A 44 -19.93 -63.42 21.62
C CYS A 44 -20.38 -63.59 20.17
N TYR A 45 -19.45 -64.00 19.31
CA TYR A 45 -19.73 -64.33 17.93
C TYR A 45 -19.99 -65.82 17.82
N PHE A 46 -21.25 -66.17 17.66
CA PHE A 46 -21.72 -67.51 17.38
C PHE A 46 -22.14 -67.62 15.91
N HIS A 47 -22.31 -68.84 15.39
CA HIS A 47 -22.75 -69.02 14.00
C HIS A 47 -24.21 -68.55 13.86
N ASP A 48 -24.61 -68.12 12.66
CA ASP A 48 -25.98 -67.63 12.38
C ASP A 48 -27.09 -68.64 12.75
N TYR A 49 -26.75 -69.93 12.79
CA TYR A 49 -27.65 -71.01 13.19
C TYR A 49 -26.95 -71.89 14.22
N PHE A 50 -27.43 -71.89 15.47
CA PHE A 50 -26.93 -72.75 16.53
C PHE A 50 -28.07 -73.49 17.23
N PHE A 51 -27.75 -74.62 17.88
CA PHE A 51 -28.73 -75.45 18.55
C PHE A 51 -29.16 -74.88 19.90
N SER A 52 -28.21 -74.50 20.75
CA SER A 52 -28.48 -73.89 22.05
C SER A 52 -27.27 -73.14 22.61
N VAL A 53 -27.52 -72.13 23.45
CA VAL A 53 -26.52 -71.39 24.23
C VAL A 53 -26.94 -71.41 25.71
N LEU A 54 -26.01 -71.82 26.58
CA LEU A 54 -26.20 -71.83 28.03
C LEU A 54 -25.19 -70.91 28.70
N TRP A 55 -25.66 -70.01 29.55
CA TRP A 55 -24.84 -69.08 30.32
C TRP A 55 -24.81 -69.47 31.80
N TYR A 56 -23.63 -69.35 32.41
CA TYR A 56 -23.35 -69.62 33.80
C TYR A 56 -22.59 -68.44 34.42
N ASN A 57 -22.88 -68.11 35.68
CA ASN A 57 -22.14 -67.13 36.48
C ASN A 57 -21.00 -67.77 37.30
N THR A 58 -20.58 -68.98 36.91
CA THR A 58 -19.51 -69.76 37.56
C THR A 58 -18.71 -70.48 36.50
N THR A 59 -17.44 -70.78 36.80
CA THR A 59 -16.59 -71.62 35.95
C THR A 59 -16.96 -73.10 36.01
N ASP A 60 -17.69 -73.52 37.05
CA ASP A 60 -18.13 -74.90 37.23
C ASP A 60 -19.51 -75.13 36.60
N SER A 61 -19.50 -75.29 35.27
CA SER A 61 -20.69 -75.58 34.45
C SER A 61 -21.21 -77.03 34.56
N SER A 62 -20.51 -77.91 35.29
CA SER A 62 -20.87 -79.33 35.41
C SER A 62 -21.77 -79.64 36.61
N HIS A 63 -21.73 -78.79 37.64
CA HIS A 63 -22.46 -79.01 38.90
C HIS A 63 -23.51 -77.94 39.22
N HIS A 64 -23.69 -76.94 38.34
CA HIS A 64 -24.67 -75.85 38.52
C HIS A 64 -25.65 -75.80 37.35
N ASP A 65 -26.87 -75.35 37.63
CA ASP A 65 -27.86 -75.05 36.59
C ASP A 65 -27.51 -73.73 35.87
N PRO A 66 -27.82 -73.61 34.56
CA PRO A 66 -27.56 -72.39 33.81
C PRO A 66 -28.42 -71.23 34.31
N ILE A 67 -27.82 -70.04 34.46
CA ILE A 67 -28.56 -68.80 34.77
C ILE A 67 -29.48 -68.40 33.63
N LEU A 68 -29.12 -68.75 32.39
CA LEU A 68 -29.90 -68.53 31.19
C LEU A 68 -29.63 -69.64 30.17
N HIS A 69 -30.69 -70.22 29.65
CA HIS A 69 -30.68 -71.21 28.58
C HIS A 69 -31.53 -70.70 27.41
N TYR A 70 -30.89 -70.56 26.25
CA TYR A 70 -31.48 -70.08 25.01
C TYR A 70 -31.48 -71.16 23.93
N GLN A 71 -32.66 -71.64 23.56
CA GLN A 71 -32.82 -72.70 22.58
C GLN A 71 -33.97 -72.36 21.60
N GLY A 72 -33.64 -72.26 20.31
CA GLY A 72 -34.59 -71.84 19.28
C GLY A 72 -35.10 -70.42 19.52
N SER A 73 -36.27 -70.28 20.13
CA SER A 73 -36.83 -68.99 20.56
C SER A 73 -37.24 -68.96 22.04
N SER A 74 -37.00 -70.06 22.77
CA SER A 74 -37.32 -70.16 24.19
C SER A 74 -36.15 -69.63 25.03
N LYS A 75 -36.48 -68.79 26.02
CA LYS A 75 -35.56 -68.27 27.04
C LYS A 75 -36.01 -68.81 28.39
N THR A 76 -35.13 -69.51 29.10
CA THR A 76 -35.42 -70.14 30.40
C THR A 76 -34.21 -69.98 31.32
N GLY A 77 -34.37 -70.18 32.63
CA GLY A 77 -33.28 -70.09 33.61
C GLY A 77 -33.60 -69.11 34.73
N SER A 78 -33.08 -69.40 35.92
CA SER A 78 -33.38 -68.65 37.14
C SER A 78 -33.01 -67.16 37.04
N GLY A 79 -31.92 -66.84 36.35
CA GLY A 79 -31.47 -65.46 36.12
C GLY A 79 -32.34 -64.68 35.13
N TYR A 80 -32.92 -65.36 34.14
CA TYR A 80 -33.88 -64.77 33.21
C TYR A 80 -35.24 -64.53 33.88
N GLU A 81 -35.75 -65.51 34.63
CA GLU A 81 -37.03 -65.41 35.34
C GLU A 81 -37.01 -64.34 36.43
N ALA A 82 -35.86 -64.12 37.08
CA ALA A 82 -35.66 -63.03 38.03
C ALA A 82 -35.54 -61.64 37.36
N GLY A 83 -35.38 -61.58 36.03
CA GLY A 83 -35.24 -60.34 35.26
C GLY A 83 -33.85 -59.70 35.33
N GLU A 84 -32.84 -60.38 35.87
CA GLU A 84 -31.46 -59.88 35.98
C GLU A 84 -30.72 -60.00 34.64
N TYR A 85 -30.98 -61.09 33.90
CA TYR A 85 -30.34 -61.41 32.64
C TYR A 85 -31.36 -61.52 31.49
N ASP A 86 -30.92 -61.20 30.28
CA ASP A 86 -31.61 -61.50 29.03
C ASP A 86 -30.58 -61.99 27.98
N VAL A 87 -31.02 -62.34 26.78
CA VAL A 87 -30.16 -62.81 25.70
C VAL A 87 -30.61 -62.22 24.36
N HIS A 88 -29.64 -61.78 23.57
CA HIS A 88 -29.88 -61.35 22.19
C HIS A 88 -30.10 -62.55 21.26
N PRO A 89 -30.74 -62.35 20.09
CA PRO A 89 -30.96 -63.43 19.12
C PRO A 89 -29.67 -64.12 18.64
N ASN A 90 -28.55 -63.39 18.67
CA ASN A 90 -27.23 -63.93 18.33
C ASN A 90 -26.60 -64.77 19.45
N GLY A 91 -27.26 -64.96 20.60
CA GLY A 91 -26.78 -65.73 21.75
C GLY A 91 -25.95 -64.94 22.79
N SER A 92 -25.67 -63.66 22.54
CA SER A 92 -24.95 -62.79 23.49
C SER A 92 -25.78 -62.49 24.74
N LEU A 93 -25.18 -62.56 25.93
CA LEU A 93 -25.86 -62.31 27.21
C LEU A 93 -26.06 -60.81 27.44
N VAL A 94 -27.23 -60.43 27.91
CA VAL A 94 -27.57 -59.08 28.36
C VAL A 94 -27.73 -59.10 29.88
N ILE A 95 -27.11 -58.15 30.55
CA ILE A 95 -27.25 -57.89 31.99
C ILE A 95 -28.02 -56.57 32.10
N ASN A 96 -29.21 -56.61 32.70
CA ASN A 96 -30.14 -55.48 32.66
C ASN A 96 -29.64 -54.28 33.48
N ASP A 97 -29.07 -54.54 34.67
CA ASP A 97 -28.45 -53.53 35.54
C ASP A 97 -27.10 -54.01 36.08
N VAL A 98 -26.01 -53.51 35.49
CA VAL A 98 -24.65 -53.95 35.83
C VAL A 98 -24.22 -53.40 37.20
N SER A 99 -24.18 -54.28 38.18
CA SER A 99 -23.58 -54.07 39.52
C SER A 99 -22.18 -54.69 39.66
N LEU A 100 -21.51 -54.44 40.80
CA LEU A 100 -20.23 -55.06 41.16
C LEU A 100 -20.28 -56.58 41.31
N GLN A 101 -21.46 -57.15 41.58
CA GLN A 101 -21.60 -58.60 41.76
C GLN A 101 -21.35 -59.35 40.44
N HIS A 102 -21.49 -58.66 39.31
CA HIS A 102 -21.19 -59.19 37.99
C HIS A 102 -19.71 -59.12 37.60
N GLU A 103 -18.82 -58.60 38.46
CA GLU A 103 -17.37 -58.60 38.21
C GLU A 103 -16.75 -59.98 38.51
N ILE A 104 -17.20 -60.99 37.75
CA ILE A 104 -16.87 -62.41 37.91
C ILE A 104 -16.53 -63.02 36.54
N ILE A 105 -16.25 -64.32 36.51
CA ILE A 105 -16.05 -65.07 35.27
C ILE A 105 -17.38 -65.70 34.87
N PHE A 106 -17.90 -65.33 33.71
CA PHE A 106 -19.06 -65.97 33.09
C PHE A 106 -18.59 -67.08 32.16
N THR A 107 -19.28 -68.22 32.20
CA THR A 107 -19.03 -69.34 31.30
C THR A 107 -20.20 -69.48 30.34
N VAL A 108 -19.91 -69.57 29.05
CA VAL A 108 -20.92 -69.85 28.03
C VAL A 108 -20.61 -71.17 27.36
N VAL A 109 -21.62 -72.04 27.31
CA VAL A 109 -21.60 -73.33 26.65
C VAL A 109 -22.41 -73.20 25.36
N TYR A 110 -21.72 -73.19 24.24
CA TYR A 110 -22.26 -73.05 22.89
C TYR A 110 -22.36 -74.42 22.21
N ILE A 111 -23.55 -74.76 21.70
CA ILE A 111 -23.79 -76.01 20.97
C ILE A 111 -24.22 -75.67 19.54
N TYR A 112 -23.36 -75.95 18.57
CA TYR A 112 -23.65 -75.68 17.15
C TYR A 112 -24.69 -76.68 16.60
N THR A 113 -24.42 -77.99 16.73
CA THR A 113 -25.33 -79.06 16.32
C THR A 113 -25.40 -80.16 17.37
N ARG A 114 -26.44 -81.01 17.33
CA ARG A 114 -26.55 -82.18 18.23
C ARG A 114 -25.47 -83.25 18.01
N LYS A 115 -24.66 -83.14 16.95
CA LYS A 115 -23.63 -84.12 16.59
C LYS A 115 -22.23 -83.70 17.05
N GLU A 116 -22.02 -82.41 17.29
CA GLU A 116 -20.75 -81.86 17.72
C GLU A 116 -20.76 -81.61 19.24
N GLY A 117 -19.58 -81.69 19.86
CA GLY A 117 -19.43 -81.40 21.29
C GLY A 117 -19.66 -79.92 21.61
N PRO A 118 -20.03 -79.59 22.86
CA PRO A 118 -20.17 -78.20 23.27
C PRO A 118 -18.82 -77.47 23.21
N THR A 119 -18.84 -76.21 22.76
CA THR A 119 -17.71 -75.28 22.86
C THR A 119 -17.92 -74.41 24.09
N VAL A 120 -16.90 -74.29 24.94
CA VAL A 120 -16.99 -73.55 26.19
C VAL A 120 -16.07 -72.34 26.15
N PHE A 121 -16.59 -71.17 26.49
CA PHE A 121 -15.81 -69.93 26.64
C PHE A 121 -15.92 -69.39 28.06
N ASN A 122 -14.81 -68.88 28.60
CA ASN A 122 -14.75 -68.21 29.89
C ASN A 122 -14.46 -66.72 29.67
N ILE A 123 -15.40 -65.88 30.09
CA ILE A 123 -15.36 -64.43 29.91
C ILE A 123 -15.14 -63.77 31.26
N GLN A 124 -13.99 -63.12 31.44
CA GLN A 124 -13.76 -62.28 32.61
C GLN A 124 -14.48 -60.95 32.41
N VAL A 125 -15.43 -60.63 33.27
CA VAL A 125 -16.16 -59.37 33.23
C VAL A 125 -15.50 -58.37 34.18
N ILE A 126 -15.18 -57.19 33.66
CA ILE A 126 -14.63 -56.07 34.43
C ILE A 126 -15.65 -54.93 34.40
N VAL A 127 -16.15 -54.56 35.58
CA VAL A 127 -17.12 -53.47 35.71
C VAL A 127 -16.38 -52.14 35.76
N ILE A 128 -16.69 -51.26 34.80
CA ILE A 128 -16.05 -49.98 34.61
C ILE A 128 -16.95 -48.82 35.06
N VAL A 129 -16.33 -47.76 35.56
CA VAL A 129 -16.96 -46.47 35.81
C VAL A 129 -16.19 -45.43 35.01
N LYS A 130 -16.89 -44.80 34.07
CA LYS A 130 -16.31 -43.70 33.28
C LYS A 130 -16.34 -42.42 34.12
N PRO A 131 -15.23 -41.65 34.14
CA PRO A 131 -15.18 -40.38 34.84
C PRO A 131 -16.12 -39.36 34.18
N GLU A 132 -16.60 -38.39 34.97
CA GLU A 132 -17.48 -37.32 34.50
C GLU A 132 -16.78 -36.43 33.46
N VAL A 133 -15.53 -36.05 33.73
CA VAL A 133 -14.68 -35.32 32.78
C VAL A 133 -13.95 -36.33 31.88
N SER A 134 -14.13 -36.21 30.56
CA SER A 134 -13.64 -37.18 29.58
C SER A 134 -12.17 -37.03 29.20
N PHE A 135 -11.39 -36.26 29.95
CA PHE A 135 -9.96 -36.01 29.75
C PHE A 135 -9.25 -35.72 31.09
N PRO A 136 -7.91 -35.85 31.17
CA PRO A 136 -7.15 -35.53 32.38
C PRO A 136 -7.21 -34.04 32.71
N VAL A 137 -7.54 -33.67 33.94
CA VAL A 137 -7.70 -32.27 34.35
C VAL A 137 -6.37 -31.74 34.88
N ILE A 138 -5.84 -30.69 34.27
CA ILE A 138 -4.66 -29.97 34.76
C ILE A 138 -5.15 -28.85 35.67
N HIS A 139 -4.72 -28.83 36.93
CA HIS A 139 -5.31 -27.97 37.97
C HIS A 139 -5.36 -26.47 37.60
N PRO A 140 -4.30 -25.85 37.04
CA PRO A 140 -4.38 -24.48 36.52
C PRO A 140 -5.35 -24.25 35.34
N CYS A 141 -5.65 -25.27 34.54
CA CYS A 141 -6.51 -25.14 33.35
C CYS A 141 -8.01 -25.27 33.67
N GLY A 142 -8.36 -25.82 34.84
CA GLY A 142 -9.73 -26.20 35.15
C GLY A 142 -10.21 -27.40 34.33
N ASN A 143 -11.52 -27.69 34.40
CA ASN A 143 -12.14 -28.88 33.81
C ASN A 143 -12.89 -28.61 32.49
N HIS A 144 -12.84 -27.40 31.95
CA HIS A 144 -13.55 -27.01 30.74
C HIS A 144 -12.72 -27.19 29.47
N THR A 145 -11.39 -27.06 29.57
CA THR A 145 -10.47 -27.15 28.44
C THR A 145 -9.37 -28.17 28.68
N ARG A 146 -8.92 -28.80 27.60
CA ARG A 146 -7.78 -29.73 27.60
C ARG A 146 -6.43 -29.03 27.52
N THR A 147 -6.44 -27.76 27.16
CA THR A 147 -5.26 -26.96 26.85
C THR A 147 -5.36 -25.60 27.52
N CYS A 148 -4.29 -25.15 28.16
CA CYS A 148 -4.22 -23.78 28.67
C CYS A 148 -2.77 -23.27 28.73
N PHE A 149 -2.64 -22.00 29.09
CA PHE A 149 -1.37 -21.35 29.41
C PHE A 149 -1.32 -20.99 30.89
N ALA A 150 -0.14 -21.15 31.50
CA ALA A 150 0.10 -20.65 32.85
C ALA A 150 1.50 -20.05 32.97
N GLN A 151 1.57 -18.87 33.60
CA GLN A 151 2.79 -18.33 34.15
C GLN A 151 2.90 -18.83 35.59
N VAL A 152 3.85 -19.73 35.84
CA VAL A 152 3.87 -20.49 37.09
C VAL A 152 5.05 -20.04 37.96
N TYR A 153 4.72 -19.48 39.13
CA TYR A 153 5.67 -19.19 40.21
C TYR A 153 5.89 -20.38 41.15
N SER A 154 5.00 -21.38 41.08
CA SER A 154 5.06 -22.62 41.88
C SER A 154 5.95 -23.68 41.21
N PRO A 155 6.75 -24.45 41.96
CA PRO A 155 7.65 -25.46 41.39
C PRO A 155 6.94 -26.75 40.95
N PHE A 156 5.62 -26.88 41.15
CA PHE A 156 4.85 -28.08 40.83
C PHE A 156 3.52 -27.78 40.15
N ILE A 157 3.15 -28.65 39.21
CA ILE A 157 1.87 -28.65 38.49
C ILE A 157 1.24 -30.02 38.66
N GLN A 158 -0.05 -30.04 39.01
CA GLN A 158 -0.80 -31.25 39.27
C GLN A 158 -1.82 -31.52 38.16
N CYS A 159 -1.92 -32.77 37.76
CA CYS A 159 -2.96 -33.29 36.88
C CYS A 159 -3.71 -34.44 37.58
N SER A 160 -5.01 -34.57 37.33
CA SER A 160 -5.85 -35.57 37.97
C SER A 160 -6.93 -36.17 37.05
N VAL A 161 -7.38 -37.37 37.40
CA VAL A 161 -8.58 -38.00 36.86
C VAL A 161 -9.42 -38.49 38.03
N HIS A 162 -10.62 -37.95 38.15
CA HIS A 162 -11.54 -38.20 39.26
C HIS A 162 -12.59 -39.24 38.89
N GLY A 163 -12.90 -40.14 39.83
CA GLY A 163 -14.08 -41.00 39.75
C GLY A 163 -14.01 -42.12 38.70
N ALA A 164 -12.82 -42.66 38.42
CA ALA A 164 -12.65 -43.72 37.42
C ALA A 164 -12.53 -45.11 38.07
N ARG A 165 -13.03 -46.14 37.36
CA ARG A 165 -12.79 -47.56 37.67
C ARG A 165 -12.59 -48.34 36.37
N PRO A 166 -11.51 -49.15 36.22
CA PRO A 166 -10.31 -49.20 37.07
C PRO A 166 -9.59 -47.85 37.19
N ASN A 167 -8.64 -47.73 38.11
CA ASN A 167 -7.87 -46.50 38.27
C ASN A 167 -7.07 -46.20 36.99
N VAL A 168 -6.97 -44.91 36.66
CA VAL A 168 -6.24 -44.45 35.47
C VAL A 168 -4.80 -44.16 35.85
N THR A 169 -3.84 -44.69 35.09
CA THR A 169 -2.42 -44.37 35.29
C THR A 169 -2.09 -43.05 34.60
N LEU A 170 -1.48 -42.11 35.33
CA LEU A 170 -1.10 -40.79 34.80
C LEU A 170 0.42 -40.64 34.72
N LYS A 171 0.89 -39.91 33.70
CA LYS A 171 2.32 -39.60 33.49
C LYS A 171 2.48 -38.16 33.01
N TRP A 172 3.51 -37.46 33.49
CA TRP A 172 3.95 -36.18 32.91
C TRP A 172 5.06 -36.42 31.89
N THR A 173 4.97 -35.74 30.75
CA THR A 173 6.03 -35.64 29.74
C THR A 173 6.17 -34.21 29.27
N ALA A 174 7.36 -33.82 28.81
CA ALA A 174 7.61 -32.54 28.14
C ALA A 174 7.67 -32.79 26.63
N ARG A 175 6.84 -32.10 25.85
CA ARG A 175 6.78 -32.27 24.40
C ARG A 175 7.73 -31.27 23.72
N THR A 176 8.76 -31.79 23.05
CA THR A 176 9.80 -31.02 22.37
C THR A 176 9.78 -31.24 20.86
N ILE A 177 10.74 -30.65 20.13
CA ILE A 177 10.94 -30.96 18.70
C ILE A 177 11.28 -32.42 18.42
N HIS A 178 11.90 -33.12 19.37
CA HIS A 178 12.37 -34.49 19.21
C HIS A 178 11.36 -35.54 19.71
N GLY A 179 10.22 -35.10 20.26
CA GLY A 179 9.18 -35.97 20.79
C GLY A 179 8.87 -35.67 22.25
N ASP A 180 8.28 -36.64 22.94
CA ASP A 180 7.95 -36.51 24.35
C ASP A 180 9.10 -37.03 25.21
N GLU A 181 9.66 -36.15 26.05
CA GLU A 181 10.72 -36.44 27.01
C GLU A 181 10.14 -36.64 28.41
N ASP A 182 10.78 -37.51 29.19
CA ASP A 182 10.31 -37.86 30.53
C ASP A 182 10.65 -36.75 31.53
N VAL A 183 9.64 -36.36 32.32
CA VAL A 183 9.77 -35.38 33.40
C VAL A 183 9.74 -36.10 34.74
N ASN A 184 10.41 -35.57 35.76
CA ASN A 184 10.29 -36.09 37.11
C ASN A 184 8.91 -35.77 37.70
N TYR A 185 8.24 -36.75 38.28
CA TYR A 185 6.93 -36.58 38.90
C TYR A 185 6.70 -37.56 40.05
N ASN A 186 5.67 -37.28 40.84
CA ASN A 186 5.09 -38.19 41.82
C ASN A 186 3.69 -38.59 41.38
N ILE A 187 3.32 -39.85 41.59
CA ILE A 187 1.96 -40.34 41.40
C ILE A 187 1.36 -40.64 42.77
N SER A 188 0.08 -40.33 42.95
CA SER A 188 -0.71 -40.82 44.08
C SER A 188 -2.10 -41.22 43.60
N VAL A 189 -2.68 -42.25 44.24
CA VAL A 189 -4.02 -42.74 43.93
C VAL A 189 -4.81 -42.78 45.23
N VAL A 190 -5.98 -42.15 45.22
CA VAL A 190 -6.90 -42.11 46.36
C VAL A 190 -8.19 -42.81 45.98
N SER A 191 -8.50 -43.91 46.65
CA SER A 191 -9.75 -44.65 46.43
C SER A 191 -10.86 -44.11 47.33
N LYS A 192 -12.03 -43.83 46.75
CA LYS A 192 -13.24 -43.39 47.45
C LYS A 192 -14.41 -44.30 47.07
N GLY A 193 -14.74 -45.25 47.94
CA GLY A 193 -15.80 -46.22 47.69
C GLY A 193 -15.52 -47.08 46.47
N LEU A 194 -16.39 -47.03 45.46
CA LEU A 194 -16.31 -47.81 44.21
C LEU A 194 -15.21 -47.33 43.24
N THR A 195 -14.88 -46.04 43.28
CA THR A 195 -14.05 -45.37 42.27
C THR A 195 -12.72 -44.88 42.86
N SER A 196 -11.74 -44.67 41.99
CA SER A 196 -10.45 -44.11 42.37
C SER A 196 -10.21 -42.78 41.68
N THR A 197 -9.51 -41.90 42.38
CA THR A 197 -8.96 -40.67 41.83
C THR A 197 -7.44 -40.83 41.71
N SER A 198 -6.92 -40.62 40.51
CA SER A 198 -5.49 -40.64 40.24
C SER A 198 -4.96 -39.23 40.13
N TYR A 199 -3.77 -38.99 40.69
CA TYR A 199 -3.07 -37.72 40.64
C TYR A 199 -1.64 -37.93 40.15
N VAL A 200 -1.14 -36.97 39.38
CA VAL A 200 0.28 -36.88 39.04
C VAL A 200 0.75 -35.44 39.26
N THR A 201 1.78 -35.27 40.06
CA THR A 201 2.34 -33.96 40.42
C THR A 201 3.78 -33.90 39.96
N SER A 202 4.11 -32.91 39.14
CA SER A 202 5.46 -32.73 38.64
C SER A 202 6.43 -32.29 39.75
N LYS A 203 7.70 -32.68 39.62
CA LYS A 203 8.79 -32.40 40.57
C LYS A 203 9.88 -31.58 39.90
N GLY A 204 10.17 -30.40 40.45
CA GLY A 204 11.32 -29.59 40.02
C GLY A 204 11.26 -29.25 38.52
N VAL A 205 10.08 -28.80 38.06
CA VAL A 205 9.70 -28.63 36.64
C VAL A 205 10.64 -27.76 35.82
N ILE A 206 11.51 -27.01 36.46
CA ILE A 206 12.23 -25.91 35.86
C ILE A 206 13.71 -26.24 35.92
N PHE A 207 14.31 -26.76 34.83
CA PHE A 207 15.68 -26.50 34.35
C PHE A 207 15.95 -27.19 32.98
N HIS A 208 14.98 -27.21 32.06
CA HIS A 208 15.35 -27.31 30.64
C HIS A 208 15.75 -25.89 30.18
N SER A 209 16.76 -25.76 29.33
CA SER A 209 17.33 -24.47 28.89
C SER A 209 16.36 -23.54 28.13
N SER A 210 15.07 -23.87 28.07
CA SER A 210 14.01 -23.15 27.34
C SER A 210 13.13 -22.31 28.27
N LEU A 211 12.73 -21.13 27.78
CA LEU A 211 11.84 -20.18 28.48
C LEU A 211 10.37 -20.62 28.49
N LEU A 212 10.00 -21.49 27.54
CA LEU A 212 8.68 -22.08 27.38
C LEU A 212 8.78 -23.60 27.35
N VAL A 213 7.93 -24.25 28.12
CA VAL A 213 7.84 -25.72 28.19
C VAL A 213 6.40 -26.14 27.96
N LEU A 214 6.19 -27.10 27.05
CA LEU A 214 4.88 -27.71 26.82
C LEU A 214 4.79 -29.02 27.61
N LEU A 215 4.07 -29.01 28.73
CA LEU A 215 3.86 -30.22 29.53
C LEU A 215 2.59 -30.93 29.07
N VAL A 216 2.67 -32.26 29.01
CA VAL A 216 1.57 -33.14 28.60
C VAL A 216 1.26 -34.09 29.74
N CYS A 217 0.03 -34.04 30.23
CA CYS A 217 -0.51 -35.02 31.15
C CYS A 217 -1.15 -36.15 30.34
N LYS A 218 -0.52 -37.34 30.37
CA LYS A 218 -0.96 -38.53 29.67
C LYS A 218 -1.69 -39.48 30.60
N ALA A 219 -2.82 -40.00 30.15
CA ALA A 219 -3.65 -40.97 30.84
C ALA A 219 -3.70 -42.30 30.11
N PHE A 220 -3.42 -43.37 30.86
CA PHE A 220 -3.41 -44.74 30.36
C PHE A 220 -4.43 -45.57 31.13
N SER A 221 -5.35 -46.20 30.41
CA SER A 221 -6.36 -47.11 30.95
C SER A 221 -6.71 -48.19 29.94
N LYS A 222 -6.97 -49.41 30.43
CA LYS A 222 -7.48 -50.54 29.64
C LYS A 222 -8.77 -51.05 30.32
N PRO A 223 -9.95 -50.84 29.72
CA PRO A 223 -10.21 -50.26 28.41
C PRO A 223 -10.03 -48.74 28.45
N ARG A 224 -10.07 -48.07 27.30
CA ARG A 224 -10.00 -46.61 27.24
C ARG A 224 -11.23 -45.98 27.90
N LEU A 225 -11.06 -45.43 29.11
CA LEU A 225 -12.15 -44.83 29.88
C LEU A 225 -12.43 -43.37 29.49
N LEU A 226 -11.40 -42.68 28.97
CA LEU A 226 -11.44 -41.26 28.63
C LEU A 226 -11.64 -41.04 27.11
N GLY A 227 -12.40 -40.01 26.76
CA GLY A 227 -12.55 -39.57 25.37
C GLY A 227 -11.22 -39.07 24.80
N SER A 228 -10.41 -38.37 25.61
CA SER A 228 -9.04 -37.96 25.26
C SER A 228 -8.06 -38.40 26.35
N ASN A 229 -6.93 -38.95 25.95
CA ASN A 229 -5.88 -39.43 26.86
C ASN A 229 -4.83 -38.36 27.18
N GLU A 230 -4.84 -37.21 26.50
CA GLU A 230 -3.86 -36.15 26.70
C GLU A 230 -4.53 -34.79 26.96
N SER A 231 -3.96 -34.08 27.93
CA SER A 231 -4.18 -32.66 28.19
C SER A 231 -2.83 -31.95 28.24
N LEU A 232 -2.78 -30.72 27.76
CA LEU A 232 -1.55 -29.97 27.56
C LEU A 232 -1.58 -28.66 28.34
N ILE A 233 -0.42 -28.22 28.81
CA ILE A 233 -0.26 -26.89 29.41
C ILE A 233 1.04 -26.26 28.91
N LEU A 234 0.92 -25.07 28.32
CA LEU A 234 2.07 -24.25 27.97
C LEU A 234 2.48 -23.44 29.19
N VAL A 235 3.70 -23.71 29.68
CA VAL A 235 4.22 -23.09 30.89
C VAL A 235 5.32 -22.11 30.50
N GLN A 236 5.19 -20.86 30.97
CA GLN A 236 6.29 -19.92 30.96
C GLN A 236 7.10 -20.06 32.25
N ASN A 237 8.42 -20.20 32.08
CA ASN A 237 9.35 -20.29 33.19
C ASN A 237 9.75 -18.90 33.72
N GLY A 238 9.36 -18.60 34.97
CA GLY A 238 9.80 -17.41 35.70
C GLY A 238 9.39 -16.06 35.11
N ASP A 239 9.86 -14.99 35.76
CA ASP A 239 9.84 -13.65 35.20
C ASP A 239 11.08 -13.48 34.31
N ILE A 240 10.83 -13.34 33.00
CA ILE A 240 11.88 -13.16 32.01
C ILE A 240 12.39 -11.73 32.13
N ASP A 241 13.69 -11.56 32.37
CA ASP A 241 14.31 -10.24 32.34
C ASP A 241 14.55 -9.81 30.89
N PHE A 242 13.83 -8.78 30.48
CA PHE A 242 13.91 -8.22 29.13
C PHE A 242 14.96 -7.11 29.02
N SER A 243 15.62 -6.71 30.11
CA SER A 243 16.53 -5.54 30.18
C SER A 243 17.70 -5.60 29.20
N ASN A 244 18.22 -6.79 28.93
CA ASN A 244 19.38 -7.01 28.05
C ASN A 244 19.01 -7.20 26.57
N THR A 245 17.71 -7.25 26.23
CA THR A 245 17.28 -7.47 24.85
C THR A 245 17.01 -6.14 24.16
N LEU A 246 17.74 -5.86 23.08
CA LEU A 246 17.54 -4.65 22.29
C LEU A 246 16.15 -4.67 21.64
N ALA A 247 15.37 -3.62 21.91
CA ALA A 247 14.07 -3.44 21.29
C ALA A 247 14.23 -2.95 19.85
N VAL A 248 13.65 -3.67 18.90
CA VAL A 248 13.62 -3.29 17.48
C VAL A 248 12.61 -2.17 17.30
N PRO A 249 13.03 -0.95 16.91
CA PRO A 249 12.09 0.13 16.63
C PRO A 249 11.29 -0.21 15.38
N THR A 250 9.96 -0.24 15.50
CA THR A 250 9.03 -0.62 14.43
C THR A 250 8.00 0.49 14.24
N TYR A 251 7.95 1.07 13.05
CA TYR A 251 7.04 2.16 12.70
C TYR A 251 5.92 1.62 11.82
N ILE A 252 4.66 1.78 12.23
CA ILE A 252 3.49 1.24 11.53
C ILE A 252 2.46 2.34 11.28
N GLU A 253 1.95 2.45 10.06
CA GLU A 253 0.94 3.45 9.72
C GLU A 253 -0.43 3.10 10.32
N ARG A 254 -1.14 4.10 10.87
CA ARG A 254 -2.51 3.93 11.37
C ARG A 254 -3.44 3.38 10.27
N ASN A 255 -4.38 2.52 10.66
CA ASN A 255 -5.34 1.84 9.78
C ASN A 255 -4.73 0.85 8.78
N THR A 256 -3.46 0.46 8.97
CA THR A 256 -2.81 -0.60 8.19
C THR A 256 -2.70 -1.90 9.00
N GLU A 257 -2.06 -2.93 8.42
CA GLU A 257 -1.76 -4.19 9.09
C GLU A 257 -0.36 -4.13 9.72
N MET A 258 -0.26 -4.44 11.01
CA MET A 258 1.02 -4.64 11.70
C MET A 258 1.39 -6.12 11.72
N VAL A 259 2.62 -6.45 11.33
CA VAL A 259 3.20 -7.80 11.46
C VAL A 259 4.49 -7.73 12.27
N LEU A 260 4.49 -8.25 13.49
CA LEU A 260 5.67 -8.33 14.34
C LEU A 260 6.25 -9.74 14.29
N ASN A 261 7.49 -9.85 13.81
CA ASN A 261 8.15 -11.14 13.69
C ASN A 261 8.69 -11.62 15.04
N CYS A 262 8.26 -12.80 15.45
CA CYS A 262 8.71 -13.39 16.70
C CYS A 262 10.11 -14.00 16.59
N SER A 263 10.35 -14.79 15.53
CA SER A 263 11.61 -15.48 15.28
C SER A 263 11.88 -15.59 13.78
N GLU A 264 13.15 -15.61 13.40
CA GLU A 264 13.57 -15.89 12.01
C GLU A 264 13.44 -17.37 11.66
N LYS A 265 13.53 -18.24 12.67
CA LYS A 265 13.42 -19.70 12.54
C LYS A 265 11.98 -20.15 12.79
N ASP A 266 11.66 -21.36 12.35
CA ASP A 266 10.39 -21.98 12.69
C ASP A 266 10.34 -22.29 14.19
N VAL A 267 9.29 -21.82 14.84
CA VAL A 267 9.07 -21.96 16.28
C VAL A 267 7.84 -22.81 16.52
N ARG A 268 7.86 -23.60 17.61
CA ARG A 268 6.72 -24.44 18.00
C ARG A 268 5.89 -23.81 19.10
N LEU A 269 6.52 -23.10 20.03
CA LEU A 269 5.88 -22.50 21.19
C LEU A 269 6.03 -20.99 21.07
N VAL A 270 4.93 -20.27 21.24
CA VAL A 270 4.90 -18.81 21.07
C VAL A 270 4.00 -18.20 22.12
N VAL A 271 4.47 -17.14 22.77
CA VAL A 271 3.69 -16.31 23.70
C VAL A 271 3.99 -14.86 23.39
N TRP A 272 2.94 -14.06 23.16
CA TRP A 272 3.04 -12.63 22.95
C TRP A 272 2.48 -11.86 24.13
N LYS A 273 3.22 -10.84 24.55
CA LYS A 273 2.89 -9.96 25.66
C LYS A 273 3.10 -8.50 25.26
N LYS A 274 2.36 -7.58 25.89
CA LYS A 274 2.56 -6.13 25.78
C LYS A 274 2.74 -5.51 27.16
N VAL A 275 3.58 -4.49 27.30
CA VAL A 275 3.61 -3.72 28.57
C VAL A 275 2.24 -3.11 28.81
N SER A 276 1.68 -3.38 29.98
CA SER A 276 0.40 -2.82 30.38
C SER A 276 0.55 -1.31 30.64
N PRO A 277 -0.21 -0.45 29.93
CA PRO A 277 -0.17 0.99 30.15
C PRO A 277 -0.63 1.40 31.55
N ARG A 278 -1.40 0.53 32.23
CA ARG A 278 -2.06 0.87 33.51
C ARG A 278 -1.10 0.84 34.68
N TRP A 279 -0.18 -0.10 34.72
CA TRP A 279 0.64 -0.38 35.90
C TRP A 279 2.16 -0.30 35.65
N GLY A 280 2.59 0.09 34.44
CA GLY A 280 3.96 0.51 34.11
C GLY A 280 5.04 -0.59 34.10
N SER A 281 4.81 -1.73 34.76
CA SER A 281 5.77 -2.84 34.87
C SER A 281 5.13 -4.23 34.77
N THR A 282 3.82 -4.29 34.47
CA THR A 282 3.11 -5.56 34.25
C THR A 282 2.86 -5.80 32.77
N TYR A 283 2.58 -7.05 32.41
CA TYR A 283 2.42 -7.47 31.03
C TYR A 283 1.01 -7.99 30.78
N ASP A 284 0.36 -7.47 29.74
CA ASP A 284 -0.89 -8.00 29.23
C ASP A 284 -0.58 -9.17 28.27
N LEU A 285 -1.14 -10.35 28.53
CA LEU A 285 -1.02 -11.51 27.66
C LEU A 285 -1.89 -11.28 26.42
N LEU A 286 -1.26 -11.24 25.24
CA LEU A 286 -1.98 -10.99 23.99
C LEU A 286 -2.48 -12.29 23.37
N LEU A 287 -1.58 -13.26 23.24
CA LEU A 287 -1.89 -14.59 22.74
C LEU A 287 -0.82 -15.59 23.14
N TYR A 288 -1.17 -16.86 23.05
CA TYR A 288 -0.21 -17.95 23.04
C TYR A 288 -0.62 -19.02 22.03
N SER A 289 0.36 -19.78 21.55
CA SER A 289 0.12 -20.83 20.57
C SER A 289 1.14 -21.95 20.68
N VAL A 290 0.67 -23.16 20.37
CA VAL A 290 1.48 -24.33 20.09
C VAL A 290 1.28 -24.70 18.62
N LEU A 291 2.33 -24.54 17.83
CA LEU A 291 2.39 -24.78 16.38
C LEU A 291 2.87 -26.21 16.11
N THR A 292 2.03 -27.19 16.41
CA THR A 292 2.23 -28.63 16.13
C THR A 292 1.08 -29.17 15.25
N GLU A 293 1.09 -30.47 14.91
CA GLU A 293 0.02 -31.11 14.12
C GLU A 293 -1.38 -30.95 14.76
N GLU A 294 -1.44 -30.92 16.10
CA GLU A 294 -2.63 -30.52 16.87
C GLU A 294 -2.44 -29.10 17.41
N SER A 295 -2.47 -28.12 16.50
CA SER A 295 -2.23 -26.72 16.89
C SER A 295 -3.37 -26.20 17.76
N PHE A 296 -3.04 -25.68 18.95
CA PHE A 296 -3.98 -24.92 19.76
C PHE A 296 -3.42 -23.52 20.02
N LYS A 297 -4.33 -22.54 20.03
CA LYS A 297 -4.03 -21.14 20.24
C LYS A 297 -5.17 -20.48 20.99
N GLU A 298 -4.83 -19.45 21.76
CA GLU A 298 -5.79 -18.57 22.39
C GLU A 298 -5.33 -17.14 22.19
N ILE A 299 -6.27 -16.28 21.82
CA ILE A 299 -6.02 -14.88 21.49
C ILE A 299 -6.96 -14.04 22.36
N PHE A 300 -6.38 -13.15 23.17
CA PHE A 300 -7.10 -12.31 24.13
C PHE A 300 -7.34 -10.89 23.61
N VAL A 301 -6.78 -10.56 22.46
CA VAL A 301 -6.85 -9.24 21.84
C VAL A 301 -7.73 -9.31 20.61
N GLU A 302 -8.71 -8.42 20.54
CA GLU A 302 -9.54 -8.25 19.34
C GLU A 302 -8.69 -7.81 18.15
N ASN A 303 -9.03 -8.27 16.94
CA ASN A 303 -8.32 -7.94 15.70
C ASN A 303 -6.85 -8.43 15.64
N ALA A 304 -6.42 -9.25 16.60
CA ALA A 304 -5.14 -9.95 16.56
C ALA A 304 -5.28 -11.34 15.93
N SER A 305 -4.26 -11.75 15.20
CA SER A 305 -4.13 -13.10 14.65
C SER A 305 -2.67 -13.56 14.67
N LEU A 306 -2.48 -14.87 14.50
CA LEU A 306 -1.16 -15.48 14.46
C LEU A 306 -0.75 -15.70 13.01
N GLY A 307 0.33 -15.03 12.60
CA GLY A 307 0.95 -15.16 11.29
C GLY A 307 1.88 -16.36 11.18
N ARG A 308 2.65 -16.40 10.09
CA ARG A 308 3.68 -17.42 9.87
C ARG A 308 4.79 -17.31 10.92
N LYS A 309 5.43 -18.43 11.28
CA LYS A 309 6.55 -18.45 12.24
C LYS A 309 6.23 -17.79 13.60
N GLY A 310 4.97 -17.79 14.01
CA GLY A 310 4.57 -17.21 15.28
C GLY A 310 4.49 -15.68 15.30
N SER A 311 4.52 -15.01 14.15
CA SER A 311 4.39 -13.55 14.09
C SER A 311 3.04 -13.08 14.62
N LEU A 312 3.02 -11.96 15.34
CA LEU A 312 1.80 -11.30 15.77
C LEU A 312 1.29 -10.41 14.64
N VAL A 313 0.04 -10.59 14.23
CA VAL A 313 -0.61 -9.78 13.20
C VAL A 313 -1.77 -9.03 13.83
N ILE A 314 -1.83 -7.71 13.69
CA ILE A 314 -2.94 -6.87 14.18
C ILE A 314 -3.44 -6.00 13.02
N SER A 315 -4.75 -6.03 12.73
CA SER A 315 -5.35 -5.23 11.66
C SER A 315 -6.84 -4.93 11.93
N PRO A 316 -7.30 -3.67 11.91
CA PRO A 316 -6.52 -2.45 11.64
C PRO A 316 -5.74 -1.96 12.87
N VAL A 317 -4.61 -1.30 12.63
CA VAL A 317 -3.78 -0.70 13.68
C VAL A 317 -4.33 0.66 14.10
N ASP A 318 -4.61 0.81 15.40
CA ASP A 318 -4.95 2.09 16.05
C ASP A 318 -3.85 2.57 17.03
N LEU A 319 -3.94 3.82 17.50
CA LEU A 319 -2.92 4.50 18.32
C LEU A 319 -2.67 3.83 19.68
N ASN A 320 -3.65 3.12 20.23
CA ASN A 320 -3.49 2.36 21.47
C ASN A 320 -2.55 1.15 21.32
N HIS A 321 -2.15 0.80 20.09
CA HIS A 321 -1.17 -0.23 19.82
C HIS A 321 0.28 0.25 20.01
N ASP A 322 0.52 1.53 20.32
CA ASP A 322 1.84 2.01 20.74
C ASP A 322 2.38 1.22 21.95
N GLY A 323 3.69 1.00 21.97
CA GLY A 323 4.41 0.47 23.12
C GLY A 323 5.30 -0.73 22.83
N LEU A 324 5.77 -1.35 23.92
CA LEU A 324 6.71 -2.47 23.87
C LEU A 324 5.98 -3.82 23.84
N TYR A 325 6.31 -4.62 22.82
CA TYR A 325 5.82 -5.97 22.62
C TYR A 325 6.94 -6.97 22.82
N TYR A 326 6.62 -8.06 23.49
CA TYR A 326 7.54 -9.16 23.77
C TYR A 326 7.00 -10.42 23.15
N CYS A 327 7.82 -11.04 22.32
CA CYS A 327 7.60 -12.42 21.94
C CYS A 327 8.55 -13.32 22.71
N ILE A 328 8.00 -14.34 23.35
CA ILE A 328 8.76 -15.44 23.92
C ILE A 328 8.47 -16.64 23.02
N PHE A 329 9.54 -17.25 22.51
CA PHE A 329 9.39 -18.41 21.65
C PHE A 329 10.31 -19.55 22.08
N GLY A 330 9.95 -20.75 21.64
CA GLY A 330 10.78 -21.92 21.85
C GLY A 330 10.36 -23.11 21.02
N ASP A 331 11.20 -24.12 21.07
CA ASP A 331 11.01 -25.41 20.42
C ASP A 331 10.87 -26.56 21.45
N GLY A 332 10.82 -26.19 22.73
CA GLY A 332 10.81 -27.10 23.89
C GLY A 332 12.22 -27.36 24.47
N ILE A 333 13.29 -27.08 23.71
CA ILE A 333 14.68 -27.31 24.11
C ILE A 333 15.43 -25.98 24.19
N ASN A 334 15.35 -25.22 23.10
CA ASN A 334 15.87 -23.88 22.96
C ASN A 334 14.72 -22.88 23.04
N GLY A 335 15.02 -21.72 23.60
CA GLY A 335 14.10 -20.60 23.65
C GLY A 335 14.81 -19.30 23.29
N GLY A 336 14.00 -18.29 23.00
CA GLY A 336 14.47 -16.95 22.74
C GLY A 336 13.39 -15.94 23.04
N VAL A 337 13.81 -14.68 23.02
CA VAL A 337 12.95 -13.53 23.22
C VAL A 337 13.24 -12.54 22.12
N SER A 338 12.19 -11.94 21.58
CA SER A 338 12.29 -10.76 20.71
C SER A 338 11.44 -9.63 21.28
N VAL A 339 11.97 -8.41 21.15
CA VAL A 339 11.34 -7.20 21.68
C VAL A 339 11.14 -6.22 20.55
N HIS A 340 9.92 -5.71 20.39
CA HIS A 340 9.55 -4.72 19.38
C HIS A 340 9.04 -3.47 20.08
N ASN A 341 9.64 -2.32 19.78
CA ASN A 341 9.13 -1.02 20.21
C ASN A 341 8.29 -0.43 19.08
N VAL A 342 6.97 -0.58 19.19
CA VAL A 342 6.04 -0.17 18.14
C VAL A 342 5.65 1.29 18.36
N THR A 343 5.82 2.08 17.31
CA THR A 343 5.31 3.45 17.20
C THR A 343 4.36 3.54 16.00
N VAL A 344 3.10 3.84 16.28
CA VAL A 344 2.06 4.08 15.29
C VAL A 344 2.24 5.49 14.74
N ILE A 345 2.45 5.58 13.43
CA ILE A 345 2.68 6.83 12.71
C ILE A 345 1.40 7.27 12.00
N VAL A 346 1.29 8.58 11.83
CA VAL A 346 0.26 9.22 11.01
C VAL A 346 0.97 10.16 10.05
N TYR A 347 0.81 9.92 8.75
CA TYR A 347 1.32 10.83 7.73
C TYR A 347 0.60 12.17 7.82
N PRO A 348 1.32 13.28 7.58
CA PRO A 348 0.72 14.60 7.62
C PRO A 348 -0.40 14.72 6.58
N SER A 349 -1.35 15.61 6.85
CA SER A 349 -2.43 15.94 5.94
C SER A 349 -2.45 17.45 5.70
N PRO A 350 -1.94 17.95 4.56
CA PRO A 350 -1.54 17.20 3.36
C PRO A 350 -0.22 16.42 3.51
N PRO A 351 0.07 15.42 2.64
CA PRO A 351 1.22 14.50 2.77
C PRO A 351 2.59 15.13 2.43
N TYR A 352 2.73 16.43 2.60
CA TYR A 352 3.94 17.21 2.33
C TYR A 352 4.01 18.41 3.28
N LEU A 353 5.20 18.96 3.50
CA LEU A 353 5.32 20.24 4.20
C LEU A 353 4.81 21.37 3.31
N THR A 354 4.18 22.33 3.96
CA THR A 354 3.81 23.61 3.37
C THR A 354 4.81 24.67 3.82
N VAL A 355 5.09 25.61 2.93
CA VAL A 355 5.90 26.80 3.24
C VAL A 355 5.05 28.01 2.87
N ASP A 356 4.99 29.01 3.74
CA ASP A 356 4.23 30.23 3.49
C ASP A 356 4.68 30.89 2.18
N GLY A 357 3.74 31.19 1.29
CA GLY A 357 4.00 31.71 -0.05
C GLY A 357 4.15 30.64 -1.14
N CYS A 358 4.35 29.37 -0.78
CA CYS A 358 4.41 28.26 -1.74
C CYS A 358 3.02 27.63 -1.97
N ASN A 359 2.62 27.46 -3.23
CA ASN A 359 1.41 26.69 -3.57
C ASN A 359 1.71 25.17 -3.67
N PHE A 360 0.65 24.36 -3.69
CA PHE A 360 0.68 22.91 -3.43
C PHE A 360 1.38 21.97 -4.45
N GLU A 361 2.17 22.48 -5.41
CA GLU A 361 2.84 21.63 -6.44
C GLU A 361 4.39 21.62 -6.38
N GLN A 362 5.00 20.74 -7.17
CA GLN A 362 6.33 20.11 -7.01
C GLN A 362 7.55 21.05 -7.01
N HIS A 363 7.42 22.31 -7.40
CA HIS A 363 8.52 23.27 -7.41
C HIS A 363 8.01 24.57 -6.77
N CYS A 364 8.58 24.96 -5.63
CA CYS A 364 8.30 26.25 -5.02
C CYS A 364 9.41 27.23 -5.37
N ALA A 365 9.03 28.33 -6.03
CA ALA A 365 9.90 29.46 -6.30
C ALA A 365 9.28 30.70 -5.65
N LEU A 366 10.06 31.42 -4.83
CA LEU A 366 9.65 32.66 -4.17
C LEU A 366 10.58 33.78 -4.59
N GLU A 367 9.99 34.87 -5.07
CA GLU A 367 10.69 36.14 -5.29
C GLU A 367 10.76 36.90 -3.95
N VAL A 368 11.97 37.16 -3.47
CA VAL A 368 12.21 37.67 -2.10
C VAL A 368 13.28 38.76 -2.06
N GLN A 369 13.28 39.53 -0.97
CA GLN A 369 14.32 40.51 -0.65
C GLN A 369 15.53 39.81 0.01
N ASN A 370 16.68 40.51 0.08
CA ASN A 370 17.91 40.00 0.73
C ASN A 370 17.72 39.69 2.22
N GLU A 371 16.71 40.29 2.86
CA GLU A 371 16.26 39.95 4.21
C GLU A 371 14.77 39.61 4.21
N GLY A 372 14.38 38.59 4.97
CA GLY A 372 12.99 38.15 5.06
C GLY A 372 12.76 37.08 6.11
N SER A 373 11.58 36.45 6.07
CA SER A 373 11.24 35.32 6.93
C SER A 373 10.53 34.23 6.16
N LEU A 374 10.87 32.97 6.45
CA LEU A 374 10.21 31.80 5.90
C LEU A 374 9.54 31.02 7.04
N THR A 375 8.32 30.57 6.80
CA THR A 375 7.60 29.69 7.72
C THR A 375 7.34 28.35 7.06
N CYS A 376 7.80 27.27 7.66
CA CYS A 376 7.39 25.91 7.31
C CYS A 376 6.28 25.44 8.23
N LEU A 377 5.35 24.67 7.70
CA LEU A 377 4.24 24.09 8.43
C LEU A 377 4.01 22.63 7.99
N VAL A 378 3.94 21.75 8.97
CA VAL A 378 3.44 20.37 8.84
C VAL A 378 2.26 20.19 9.78
N THR A 379 1.17 19.60 9.28
CA THR A 379 -0.08 19.45 10.04
C THR A 379 -0.49 17.98 10.11
N ALA A 380 -1.15 17.61 11.20
CA ALA A 380 -1.65 16.27 11.48
C ALA A 380 -0.59 15.15 11.40
N ILE A 381 0.64 15.39 11.90
CA ILE A 381 1.73 14.40 11.90
C ILE A 381 1.88 13.68 13.25
N ARG A 382 2.28 12.40 13.24
CA ARG A 382 2.68 11.62 14.41
C ARG A 382 3.80 10.63 14.06
N PRO A 383 4.84 10.44 14.91
CA PRO A 383 5.13 11.13 16.17
C PRO A 383 5.47 12.61 15.96
N LEU A 384 5.59 13.37 17.06
CA LEU A 384 6.04 14.76 17.03
C LEU A 384 7.42 14.84 16.35
N VAL A 385 7.56 15.75 15.38
CA VAL A 385 8.81 16.01 14.67
C VAL A 385 9.28 17.44 14.92
N GLU A 386 10.60 17.64 14.95
CA GLU A 386 11.20 18.97 14.91
C GLU A 386 11.52 19.32 13.46
N LEU A 387 11.39 20.59 13.07
CA LEU A 387 11.70 21.05 11.70
C LEU A 387 13.03 21.81 11.68
N GLU A 388 13.75 21.70 10.58
CA GLU A 388 14.97 22.46 10.28
C GLU A 388 14.86 23.09 8.89
N LEU A 389 15.38 24.31 8.78
CA LEU A 389 15.57 25.01 7.51
C LEU A 389 17.08 25.13 7.22
N LYS A 390 17.53 24.63 6.06
CA LYS A 390 18.93 24.66 5.64
C LYS A 390 19.08 24.90 4.14
N THR A 391 20.29 25.19 3.68
CA THR A 391 20.56 25.23 2.23
C THR A 391 20.55 23.82 1.65
N PHE A 392 20.08 23.67 0.41
CA PHE A 392 20.08 22.38 -0.27
C PHE A 392 21.49 21.94 -0.69
N TYR A 393 22.34 22.90 -1.06
CA TYR A 393 23.75 22.67 -1.36
C TYR A 393 24.63 23.20 -0.22
N ASP A 394 25.57 22.38 0.27
CA ASP A 394 26.48 22.76 1.36
C ASP A 394 27.38 23.95 0.99
N ARG A 395 27.73 24.07 -0.30
CA ARG A 395 28.56 25.16 -0.82
C ARG A 395 27.90 26.53 -0.67
N ASP A 396 26.57 26.56 -0.54
CA ASP A 396 25.75 27.77 -0.46
C ASP A 396 25.48 28.17 1.02
N ALA A 397 25.90 27.36 2.00
CA ALA A 397 25.69 27.63 3.43
C ALA A 397 26.38 28.92 3.93
N GLY A 398 27.38 29.42 3.18
CA GLY A 398 28.04 30.69 3.46
C GLY A 398 27.34 31.92 2.87
N ASP A 399 26.32 31.73 2.03
CA ASP A 399 25.64 32.79 1.29
C ASP A 399 24.35 33.28 1.99
N ILE A 400 23.76 32.46 2.87
CA ILE A 400 22.54 32.77 3.63
C ILE A 400 22.70 32.45 5.12
N TYR A 401 22.27 33.37 5.97
CA TYR A 401 22.27 33.20 7.43
C TYR A 401 20.84 33.10 7.96
N PHE A 402 20.57 32.06 8.73
CA PHE A 402 19.28 31.86 9.40
C PHE A 402 19.35 32.36 10.85
N THR A 403 18.42 33.23 11.25
CA THR A 403 18.33 33.82 12.59
C THR A 403 16.90 33.74 13.14
N LYS A 404 16.74 33.86 14.46
CA LYS A 404 15.42 33.91 15.15
C LYS A 404 14.49 32.74 14.78
N GLN A 405 14.94 31.50 15.02
CA GLN A 405 14.10 30.31 14.83
C GLN A 405 13.01 30.24 15.91
N ASN A 406 11.75 30.20 15.50
CA ASN A 406 10.58 30.10 16.38
C ASN A 406 9.77 28.84 16.01
N LEU A 407 9.90 27.79 16.82
CA LEU A 407 9.13 26.56 16.69
C LEU A 407 7.85 26.66 17.51
N LYS A 408 6.70 26.42 16.89
CA LYS A 408 5.40 26.28 17.57
C LYS A 408 4.86 24.89 17.33
N VAL A 409 4.42 24.26 18.41
CA VAL A 409 3.78 22.94 18.38
C VAL A 409 2.36 23.10 18.91
N LYS A 410 1.39 22.61 18.14
CA LYS A 410 0.00 22.51 18.55
C LYS A 410 -0.35 21.03 18.67
N ASP A 411 -0.77 20.63 19.87
CA ASP A 411 -1.26 19.30 20.15
C ASP A 411 -2.75 19.21 19.82
N ASN A 412 -3.11 18.32 18.89
CA ASN A 412 -4.49 18.04 18.51
C ASN A 412 -5.02 16.73 19.16
N GLY A 413 -4.33 16.18 20.16
CA GLY A 413 -4.63 14.93 20.84
C GLY A 413 -3.94 13.73 20.19
N ASP A 414 -4.40 13.35 18.99
CA ASP A 414 -3.86 12.18 18.27
C ASP A 414 -2.60 12.52 17.44
N THR A 415 -2.51 13.77 16.98
CA THR A 415 -1.50 14.26 16.01
C THR A 415 -1.02 15.66 16.41
N PHE A 416 0.12 16.08 15.87
CA PHE A 416 0.72 17.38 16.11
C PHE A 416 0.72 18.25 14.85
N ASP A 417 0.52 19.55 15.02
CA ASP A 417 0.86 20.55 14.00
C ASP A 417 2.13 21.27 14.44
N VAL A 418 3.13 21.31 13.57
CA VAL A 418 4.44 21.89 13.85
C VAL A 418 4.71 22.99 12.82
N SER A 419 4.97 24.20 13.30
CA SER A 419 5.36 25.33 12.46
C SER A 419 6.70 25.90 12.89
N LEU A 420 7.61 26.08 11.94
CA LEU A 420 8.91 26.72 12.14
C LEU A 420 8.96 28.03 11.35
N THR A 421 9.06 29.16 12.04
CA THR A 421 9.32 30.45 11.41
C THR A 421 10.77 30.86 11.66
N THR A 422 11.51 31.13 10.58
CA THR A 422 12.94 31.48 10.62
C THR A 422 13.18 32.74 9.80
N SER A 423 13.88 33.73 10.37
CA SER A 423 14.32 34.91 9.64
C SER A 423 15.62 34.59 8.88
N TYR A 424 15.81 35.13 7.69
CA TYR A 424 17.04 34.92 6.91
C TYR A 424 17.62 36.25 6.42
N SER A 425 18.95 36.29 6.25
CA SER A 425 19.69 37.40 5.66
C SER A 425 20.76 36.86 4.71
N VAL A 426 20.84 37.42 3.51
CA VAL A 426 21.74 36.97 2.44
C VAL A 426 22.92 37.93 2.29
N LYS A 427 24.11 37.42 2.00
CA LYS A 427 25.33 38.22 1.88
C LYS A 427 25.32 39.05 0.59
N ASP A 428 25.67 40.34 0.66
CA ASP A 428 25.77 41.21 -0.52
C ASP A 428 26.73 40.65 -1.58
N GLY A 429 26.27 40.59 -2.84
CA GLY A 429 27.02 40.06 -3.99
C GLY A 429 26.95 38.53 -4.20
N SER A 430 26.04 37.84 -3.51
CA SER A 430 25.74 36.43 -3.73
C SER A 430 24.79 36.21 -4.92
N ARG A 431 24.61 34.94 -5.33
CA ARG A 431 23.91 34.54 -6.56
C ARG A 431 22.45 35.01 -6.59
N ASP A 432 21.92 35.24 -7.79
CA ASP A 432 20.53 35.64 -8.02
C ASP A 432 19.48 34.61 -7.53
N GLN A 433 19.92 33.37 -7.26
CA GLN A 433 19.08 32.27 -6.80
C GLN A 433 19.77 31.39 -5.74
N LEU A 434 19.03 31.01 -4.69
CA LEU A 434 19.44 30.01 -3.69
C LEU A 434 18.31 29.01 -3.41
N THR A 435 18.64 27.72 -3.28
CA THR A 435 17.65 26.70 -2.89
C THR A 435 17.79 26.38 -1.40
N VAL A 436 16.71 26.56 -0.65
CA VAL A 436 16.59 26.14 0.75
C VAL A 436 15.67 24.93 0.85
N VAL A 437 15.90 24.09 1.85
CA VAL A 437 15.10 22.89 2.12
C VAL A 437 14.59 22.93 3.56
N CYS A 438 13.31 22.65 3.71
CA CYS A 438 12.67 22.41 4.98
C CYS A 438 12.48 20.91 5.18
N THR A 439 13.03 20.38 6.27
CA THR A 439 13.05 18.93 6.55
C THR A 439 12.82 18.70 8.04
N PRO A 440 12.17 17.59 8.43
CA PRO A 440 12.17 17.16 9.82
C PRO A 440 13.57 16.69 10.24
N ILE A 441 13.90 16.90 11.51
CA ILE A 441 15.10 16.42 12.19
C ILE A 441 14.70 15.52 13.36
N HIS A 442 15.60 14.63 13.77
CA HIS A 442 15.36 13.65 14.83
C HIS A 442 14.11 12.76 14.56
N SER A 443 13.69 12.64 13.31
CA SER A 443 12.52 11.88 12.89
C SER A 443 12.89 10.48 12.36
N PRO A 444 11.96 9.51 12.38
CA PRO A 444 12.19 8.21 11.76
C PRO A 444 12.52 8.33 10.26
N GLU A 445 13.34 7.41 9.72
CA GLU A 445 13.74 7.41 8.29
C GLU A 445 12.54 7.43 7.33
N ILE A 446 11.37 6.96 7.76
CA ILE A 446 10.15 6.98 6.97
C ILE A 446 9.66 8.39 6.61
N PHE A 447 10.11 9.41 7.35
CA PHE A 447 9.86 10.82 7.04
C PHE A 447 11.03 11.49 6.32
N SER A 448 12.05 10.75 5.87
CA SER A 448 13.17 11.31 5.09
C SER A 448 12.73 11.93 3.76
N ASP A 449 11.66 11.40 3.15
CA ASP A 449 11.05 11.95 1.94
C ASP A 449 10.18 13.19 2.22
N LEU A 450 9.84 13.45 3.49
CA LEU A 450 9.05 14.61 3.90
C LEU A 450 9.95 15.85 3.92
N GLN A 451 10.27 16.36 2.74
CA GLN A 451 11.06 17.58 2.57
C GLN A 451 10.40 18.51 1.56
N LYS A 452 10.50 19.82 1.78
CA LYS A 452 10.06 20.83 0.82
C LYS A 452 11.23 21.70 0.43
N LYS A 453 11.59 21.65 -0.86
CA LYS A 453 12.59 22.53 -1.46
C LYS A 453 11.92 23.81 -1.93
N VAL A 454 12.59 24.92 -1.70
CA VAL A 454 12.14 26.27 -2.04
C VAL A 454 13.30 27.00 -2.70
N ASP A 455 13.09 27.42 -3.94
CA ASP A 455 14.01 28.26 -4.69
C ASP A 455 13.70 29.72 -4.37
N LEU A 456 14.65 30.42 -3.76
CA LEU A 456 14.59 31.84 -3.46
C LEU A 456 15.26 32.61 -4.58
N PHE A 457 14.52 33.53 -5.20
CA PHE A 457 15.01 34.45 -6.22
C PHE A 457 15.12 35.84 -5.59
N PHE A 458 16.33 36.39 -5.53
CA PHE A 458 16.56 37.68 -4.89
C PHE A 458 16.34 38.80 -5.90
N VAL A 459 15.46 39.73 -5.57
CA VAL A 459 15.25 40.93 -6.40
C VAL A 459 16.46 41.85 -6.21
N ASN A 460 17.39 41.78 -7.16
CA ASN A 460 18.47 42.77 -7.25
C ASN A 460 17.89 44.09 -7.73
N ASP A 461 17.69 45.01 -6.79
CA ASP A 461 17.24 46.38 -7.07
C ASP A 461 18.38 47.21 -7.68
N LEU A 462 18.85 46.82 -8.86
CA LEU A 462 19.74 47.63 -9.70
C LEU A 462 18.99 48.49 -10.70
N THR A 463 17.66 48.52 -10.63
CA THR A 463 16.83 49.46 -11.41
C THR A 463 15.85 50.28 -10.58
N THR A 464 16.16 50.61 -9.33
CA THR A 464 15.71 51.87 -8.77
C THR A 464 16.82 52.57 -7.97
N LYS A 465 17.64 53.37 -8.66
CA LYS A 465 17.95 54.69 -8.11
C LYS A 465 16.64 55.49 -8.12
N HIS A 466 15.77 55.19 -7.16
CA HIS A 466 14.82 56.16 -6.68
C HIS A 466 15.67 57.31 -6.15
N VAL A 467 15.73 58.37 -6.96
CA VAL A 467 15.78 59.72 -6.43
C VAL A 467 14.67 59.76 -5.38
N ASP A 468 15.05 59.97 -4.12
CA ASP A 468 14.14 60.29 -3.03
C ASP A 468 13.30 61.51 -3.43
N VAL A 469 12.15 61.26 -4.06
CA VAL A 469 11.03 62.19 -4.05
C VAL A 469 9.99 61.53 -3.17
N ARG A 470 10.08 61.83 -1.87
CA ARG A 470 8.98 61.62 -0.92
C ARG A 470 7.73 62.28 -1.50
N LEU A 471 6.81 61.48 -2.01
CA LEU A 471 5.44 61.92 -2.22
C LEU A 471 4.71 61.91 -0.87
N SER A 472 5.00 62.93 -0.05
CA SER A 472 4.14 63.30 1.07
C SER A 472 3.04 64.21 0.54
N SER A 473 1.81 63.77 0.75
CA SER A 473 0.59 64.47 0.37
C SER A 473 0.50 65.86 0.99
N LYS A 474 0.77 66.91 0.23
CA LYS A 474 0.08 68.21 0.29
C LYS A 474 0.10 68.86 -1.09
N ILE A 475 -0.90 68.55 -1.91
CA ILE A 475 -1.19 69.31 -3.13
C ILE A 475 -1.69 70.69 -2.67
N THR A 476 -0.87 71.71 -2.82
CA THR A 476 -1.27 73.10 -2.61
C THR A 476 -2.06 73.59 -3.84
N LEU A 477 -3.20 74.20 -3.55
CA LEU A 477 -4.16 74.82 -4.48
C LEU A 477 -3.58 75.72 -5.61
N PRO A 478 -2.39 76.36 -5.52
CA PRO A 478 -1.87 77.22 -6.60
C PRO A 478 -1.36 76.45 -7.84
N VAL A 479 -0.92 75.20 -7.68
CA VAL A 479 -0.28 74.44 -8.78
C VAL A 479 -1.32 73.93 -9.79
N VAL A 480 -2.49 73.52 -9.30
CA VAL A 480 -3.63 73.13 -10.15
C VAL A 480 -4.18 74.33 -10.91
N LEU A 481 -4.21 75.52 -10.29
CA LEU A 481 -4.63 76.76 -10.96
C LEU A 481 -3.64 77.19 -12.04
N ALA A 482 -2.33 77.02 -11.84
CA ALA A 482 -1.32 77.32 -12.85
C ALA A 482 -1.41 76.38 -14.08
N ILE A 483 -1.67 75.09 -13.86
CA ILE A 483 -1.82 74.10 -14.94
C ILE A 483 -3.11 74.34 -15.73
N VAL A 484 -4.21 74.67 -15.07
CA VAL A 484 -5.48 75.06 -15.73
C VAL A 484 -5.31 76.36 -16.52
N PHE A 485 -4.56 77.34 -15.99
CA PHE A 485 -4.27 78.60 -16.69
C PHE A 485 -3.37 78.40 -17.92
N LEU A 486 -2.39 77.48 -17.85
CA LEU A 486 -1.52 77.14 -18.99
C LEU A 486 -2.30 76.41 -20.10
N LEU A 487 -3.23 75.52 -19.74
CA LEU A 487 -4.12 74.83 -20.68
C LEU A 487 -5.12 75.80 -21.33
N LEU A 488 -5.61 76.81 -20.60
CA LEU A 488 -6.45 77.89 -21.14
C LEU A 488 -5.68 78.80 -22.12
N ILE A 489 -4.41 79.10 -21.86
CA ILE A 489 -3.54 79.88 -22.78
C ILE A 489 -3.24 79.07 -24.05
N LEU A 490 -3.03 77.76 -23.96
CA LEU A 490 -2.85 76.89 -25.12
C LEU A 490 -4.13 76.75 -25.97
N LEU A 491 -5.30 76.70 -25.34
CA LEU A 491 -6.60 76.71 -26.03
C LEU A 491 -6.91 78.06 -26.72
N LEU A 492 -6.50 79.19 -26.13
CA LEU A 492 -6.63 80.51 -26.76
C LEU A 492 -5.60 80.72 -27.88
N GLY A 493 -4.39 80.17 -27.73
CA GLY A 493 -3.33 80.20 -28.75
C GLY A 493 -3.68 79.41 -30.01
N THR A 494 -4.32 78.24 -29.87
CA THR A 494 -4.81 77.45 -31.02
C THR A 494 -5.93 78.17 -31.77
N PHE A 495 -6.80 78.92 -31.08
CA PHE A 495 -7.84 79.76 -31.71
C PHE A 495 -7.23 80.93 -32.50
N ALA A 496 -6.15 81.54 -32.00
CA ALA A 496 -5.43 82.62 -32.70
C ALA A 496 -4.65 82.11 -33.94
N VAL A 497 -4.05 80.92 -33.88
CA VAL A 497 -3.36 80.28 -35.01
C VAL A 497 -4.33 79.89 -36.13
N VAL A 498 -5.54 79.43 -35.79
CA VAL A 498 -6.59 79.14 -36.78
C VAL A 498 -7.08 80.40 -37.51
N ILE A 499 -7.13 81.57 -36.84
CA ILE A 499 -7.47 82.86 -37.46
C ILE A 499 -6.34 83.36 -38.37
N ILE A 500 -5.07 83.14 -38.01
CA ILE A 500 -3.91 83.52 -38.83
C ILE A 500 -3.75 82.60 -40.06
N ILE A 501 -4.06 81.30 -39.93
CA ILE A 501 -4.05 80.35 -41.05
C ILE A 501 -5.21 80.61 -42.03
N LYS A 502 -6.37 81.12 -41.56
CA LYS A 502 -7.43 81.61 -42.45
C LYS A 502 -7.12 82.94 -43.15
N ARG A 503 -6.21 83.78 -42.62
CA ARG A 503 -5.81 85.06 -43.25
C ARG A 503 -4.59 84.97 -44.17
N LYS A 504 -3.81 83.89 -44.19
CA LYS A 504 -2.67 83.72 -45.11
C LYS A 504 -2.91 82.80 -46.32
N ARG A 505 -4.11 82.24 -46.49
CA ARG A 505 -4.49 81.44 -47.68
C ARG A 505 -4.93 82.28 -48.90
N HIS A 506 -4.48 83.53 -48.98
CA HIS A 506 -4.78 84.45 -50.09
C HIS A 506 -3.54 85.19 -50.62
N ARG A 507 -2.39 84.51 -50.78
CA ARG A 507 -1.33 84.93 -51.70
C ARG A 507 -0.49 83.72 -52.12
N LYS A 508 -0.55 83.40 -53.41
CA LYS A 508 0.03 82.23 -54.10
C LYS A 508 1.30 82.67 -54.85
N LYS A 509 2.13 81.67 -55.21
CA LYS A 509 3.30 81.64 -56.14
C LYS A 509 4.66 81.82 -55.44
N SER A 510 5.73 81.10 -55.77
CA SER A 510 6.00 80.10 -56.83
C SER A 510 7.43 79.53 -56.68
N GLY A 511 7.65 78.29 -57.15
CA GLY A 511 8.91 77.76 -57.74
C GLY A 511 10.10 77.51 -56.79
N LEU A 512 11.12 76.70 -57.11
CA LEU A 512 11.41 75.72 -58.16
C LEU A 512 12.78 75.07 -57.80
N GLN A 513 12.89 73.74 -57.96
CA GLN A 513 14.05 72.88 -58.29
C GLN A 513 15.46 72.95 -57.65
N GLN A 514 16.00 71.71 -57.48
CA GLN A 514 17.36 71.19 -57.76
C GLN A 514 18.56 71.78 -56.99
N GLY A 515 19.62 71.04 -56.63
CA GLY A 515 20.06 69.66 -56.87
C GLY A 515 21.57 69.53 -56.54
N VAL A 516 22.13 68.32 -56.66
CA VAL A 516 23.56 67.99 -57.01
C VAL A 516 24.61 68.26 -55.90
N SER A 517 25.28 67.22 -55.29
CA SER A 517 26.58 66.56 -55.61
C SER A 517 27.83 67.49 -55.59
N PRO A 518 29.12 67.09 -55.40
CA PRO A 518 29.78 65.76 -55.31
C PRO A 518 30.90 65.64 -54.20
N LYS A 519 31.30 64.43 -53.76
CA LYS A 519 32.51 63.59 -54.05
C LYS A 519 33.88 64.00 -53.44
N GLU A 520 34.70 62.95 -53.31
CA GLU A 520 36.16 62.83 -53.09
C GLU A 520 36.59 62.77 -51.62
N GLU A 521 37.59 62.00 -51.19
CA GLU A 521 38.31 60.77 -51.59
C GLU A 521 39.41 60.59 -50.50
N GLU A 522 39.99 59.39 -50.40
CA GLU A 522 41.27 59.06 -49.70
C GLU A 522 41.33 58.82 -48.17
N MET A 523 41.73 57.58 -47.86
CA MET A 523 42.40 57.06 -46.65
C MET A 523 43.94 57.05 -46.93
N PRO A 524 44.88 56.92 -45.95
CA PRO A 524 44.78 55.99 -44.80
C PRO A 524 45.57 56.31 -43.49
N MET A 525 45.39 55.38 -42.54
CA MET A 525 46.26 54.95 -41.41
C MET A 525 46.21 55.61 -40.00
N VAL A 526 45.44 54.93 -39.13
CA VAL A 526 45.82 54.27 -37.85
C VAL A 526 46.28 55.09 -36.60
N ARG A 527 45.42 54.91 -35.57
CA ARG A 527 45.57 54.90 -34.09
C ARG A 527 45.99 56.19 -33.37
N SER A 528 45.05 56.70 -32.55
CA SER A 528 45.09 56.47 -31.09
C SER A 528 43.77 56.87 -30.40
N LYS A 529 43.62 56.35 -29.18
CA LYS A 529 42.47 56.30 -28.26
C LYS A 529 41.71 57.63 -28.06
N ALA A 530 40.37 57.55 -27.98
CA ALA A 530 39.57 57.78 -26.76
C ALA A 530 38.19 58.42 -27.00
N SER A 531 37.19 57.82 -26.34
CA SER A 531 35.91 58.37 -25.85
C SER A 531 34.66 58.39 -26.77
N THR A 532 33.51 58.21 -26.10
CA THR A 532 32.09 58.48 -26.48
C THR A 532 31.47 57.53 -27.52
N LYS A 533 30.48 56.68 -27.18
CA LYS A 533 29.07 56.83 -26.72
C LYS A 533 28.13 56.47 -27.88
N ASP A 534 27.15 55.63 -27.57
CA ASP A 534 25.88 55.41 -28.29
C ASP A 534 25.93 54.55 -29.58
N ASP A 535 25.81 53.22 -29.41
CA ASP A 535 25.29 52.34 -30.46
C ASP A 535 24.00 51.68 -29.95
N ALA A 536 22.85 52.20 -30.43
CA ALA A 536 21.61 51.46 -30.45
C ALA A 536 21.77 50.33 -31.47
N LYS A 537 21.77 49.09 -30.97
CA LYS A 537 22.02 47.84 -31.70
C LYS A 537 20.96 47.66 -32.79
N HIS A 538 21.31 47.95 -34.04
CA HIS A 538 20.51 47.54 -35.19
C HIS A 538 20.95 46.11 -35.54
N THR A 539 20.30 45.11 -34.94
CA THR A 539 20.57 43.69 -35.22
C THR A 539 20.32 43.41 -36.70
N THR A 540 21.28 42.80 -37.37
CA THR A 540 21.20 42.48 -38.81
C THR A 540 20.43 41.17 -39.05
N GLN A 541 19.78 41.03 -40.21
CA GLN A 541 18.97 39.83 -40.55
C GLN A 541 19.75 38.50 -40.42
N ARG A 542 21.08 38.52 -40.65
CA ARG A 542 21.94 37.35 -40.50
C ARG A 542 22.13 36.96 -39.03
N GLU A 543 22.27 37.94 -38.15
CA GLU A 543 22.38 37.70 -36.70
C GLU A 543 21.07 37.12 -36.14
N ILE A 544 19.90 37.55 -36.64
CA ILE A 544 18.61 36.99 -36.23
C ILE A 544 18.48 35.51 -36.62
N GLU A 545 18.95 35.10 -37.80
CA GLU A 545 18.90 33.69 -38.22
C GLU A 545 19.85 32.82 -37.37
N ASP A 546 21.05 33.31 -37.03
CA ASP A 546 21.98 32.59 -36.14
C ASP A 546 21.40 32.41 -34.72
N ILE A 547 20.74 33.45 -34.19
CA ILE A 547 20.02 33.42 -32.91
C ILE A 547 18.86 32.42 -32.99
N LYS A 548 18.11 32.41 -34.10
CA LYS A 548 17.00 31.48 -34.34
C LYS A 548 17.46 30.03 -34.39
N GLU A 549 18.55 29.72 -35.10
CA GLU A 549 19.13 28.38 -35.10
C GLU A 549 19.56 27.95 -33.69
N THR A 550 20.17 28.86 -32.94
CA THR A 550 20.57 28.63 -31.55
C THR A 550 19.35 28.31 -30.67
N LEU A 551 18.28 29.10 -30.80
CA LEU A 551 17.02 28.89 -30.07
C LEU A 551 16.42 27.52 -30.40
N ILE A 552 16.30 27.19 -31.69
CA ILE A 552 15.73 25.91 -32.14
C ILE A 552 16.52 24.72 -31.58
N ASN A 553 17.85 24.79 -31.62
CA ASN A 553 18.70 23.70 -31.12
C ASN A 553 18.53 23.50 -29.61
N GLN A 554 18.46 24.58 -28.83
CA GLN A 554 18.23 24.51 -27.37
C GLN A 554 16.84 23.96 -27.04
N LEU A 555 15.81 24.37 -27.78
CA LEU A 555 14.45 23.84 -27.63
C LEU A 555 14.40 22.35 -27.95
N LYS A 556 15.06 21.90 -29.03
CA LYS A 556 15.09 20.48 -29.40
C LYS A 556 15.77 19.61 -28.35
N GLU A 557 16.90 20.03 -27.79
CA GLU A 557 17.55 19.31 -26.70
C GLU A 557 16.66 19.27 -25.44
N LYS A 558 16.01 20.39 -25.09
CA LYS A 558 15.05 20.40 -23.98
C LYS A 558 13.90 19.42 -24.17
N TYR A 559 13.28 19.42 -25.35
CA TYR A 559 12.16 18.53 -25.63
C TYR A 559 12.58 17.07 -25.66
N LYS A 560 13.81 16.78 -26.10
CA LYS A 560 14.38 15.44 -26.07
C LYS A 560 14.49 14.88 -24.66
N ASP A 561 14.84 15.68 -23.68
CA ASP A 561 14.80 15.26 -22.29
C ASP A 561 13.36 14.98 -21.83
N LEU A 562 12.41 15.84 -22.20
CA LEU A 562 11.00 15.68 -21.82
C LEU A 562 10.36 14.43 -22.42
N TYR A 563 10.52 14.22 -23.73
CA TYR A 563 9.87 13.10 -24.41
C TYR A 563 10.58 11.77 -24.21
N ASN A 564 11.83 11.74 -23.72
CA ASN A 564 12.54 10.49 -23.37
C ASN A 564 12.35 10.06 -21.91
N ALA A 565 11.77 10.92 -21.08
CA ALA A 565 11.58 10.68 -19.64
C ALA A 565 10.13 10.28 -19.27
N VAL A 566 9.31 9.81 -20.23
CA VAL A 566 7.91 9.48 -19.97
C VAL A 566 7.79 8.21 -19.13
N ARG A 567 6.96 8.27 -18.08
CA ARG A 567 6.67 7.16 -17.18
C ARG A 567 5.19 6.80 -17.24
N PRO A 568 4.79 5.72 -17.94
CA PRO A 568 3.42 5.22 -17.95
C PRO A 568 2.85 4.98 -16.55
N ILE A 569 3.70 4.53 -15.63
CA ILE A 569 3.34 4.22 -14.25
C ILE A 569 4.20 5.09 -13.31
N PRO A 570 3.64 6.10 -12.62
CA PRO A 570 4.42 7.08 -11.87
C PRO A 570 5.30 6.52 -10.74
N TYR A 571 4.92 5.41 -10.12
CA TYR A 571 5.64 4.79 -9.00
C TYR A 571 6.75 3.82 -9.41
N LEU A 572 6.83 3.44 -10.69
CA LEU A 572 7.93 2.62 -11.22
C LEU A 572 9.08 3.54 -11.64
N LYS A 573 9.98 3.85 -10.70
CA LYS A 573 11.07 4.82 -10.88
C LYS A 573 12.20 4.32 -11.80
N ASP A 574 12.26 3.03 -12.10
CA ASP A 574 13.31 2.35 -12.86
C ASP A 574 13.12 2.38 -14.39
N ARG A 575 11.95 2.82 -14.89
CA ARG A 575 11.62 2.74 -16.32
C ARG A 575 11.18 4.09 -16.89
N GLN A 576 12.03 4.65 -17.74
CA GLN A 576 11.71 5.81 -18.57
C GLN A 576 11.64 5.38 -20.03
N TYR A 577 10.65 5.89 -20.74
CA TYR A 577 10.41 5.56 -22.14
C TYR A 577 10.37 6.82 -22.99
N CYS A 578 10.83 6.69 -24.22
CA CYS A 578 10.53 7.65 -25.27
C CYS A 578 9.03 7.64 -25.56
N VAL A 579 8.39 8.81 -25.64
CA VAL A 579 6.95 8.95 -25.87
C VAL A 579 6.53 8.17 -27.13
N ASN A 580 7.30 8.28 -28.21
CA ASN A 580 6.99 7.66 -29.50
C ASN A 580 6.98 6.12 -29.45
N THR A 581 7.73 5.49 -28.54
CA THR A 581 7.75 4.02 -28.43
C THR A 581 6.50 3.48 -27.77
N ILE A 582 5.91 4.25 -26.85
CA ILE A 582 4.73 3.86 -26.07
C ILE A 582 3.44 4.53 -26.56
N PHE A 583 3.52 5.54 -27.42
CA PHE A 583 2.37 6.30 -27.90
C PHE A 583 1.42 5.41 -28.71
N VAL A 584 0.13 5.60 -28.47
CA VAL A 584 -0.98 4.97 -29.16
C VAL A 584 -2.02 6.03 -29.44
N ASP A 585 -2.46 6.14 -30.70
CA ASP A 585 -3.58 7.00 -31.08
C ASP A 585 -4.84 6.59 -30.31
N GLY A 586 -5.34 7.50 -29.46
CA GLY A 586 -6.64 7.37 -28.81
C GLY A 586 -7.77 7.86 -29.71
N GLY A 587 -9.01 7.77 -29.23
CA GLY A 587 -10.15 8.37 -29.93
C GLY A 587 -10.03 9.90 -29.91
N ILE A 588 -10.05 10.53 -31.08
CA ILE A 588 -9.99 11.99 -31.24
C ILE A 588 -11.20 12.42 -32.08
N GLU A 589 -11.90 13.45 -31.62
CA GLU A 589 -13.06 14.01 -32.31
C GLU A 589 -12.92 15.51 -32.50
N LEU A 590 -13.18 16.01 -33.70
CA LEU A 590 -13.23 17.42 -34.04
C LEU A 590 -14.65 17.95 -33.93
N ARG A 591 -14.83 19.12 -33.33
CA ARG A 591 -16.13 19.80 -33.30
C ARG A 591 -16.39 20.58 -34.58
N HIS A 592 -17.48 20.27 -35.30
CA HIS A 592 -17.99 21.12 -36.37
C HIS A 592 -18.77 22.31 -35.80
N GLU A 593 -18.53 23.49 -36.38
CA GLU A 593 -19.29 24.71 -36.10
C GLU A 593 -20.32 24.93 -37.21
N ASP A 594 -21.48 24.30 -37.08
CA ASP A 594 -22.65 24.70 -37.87
C ASP A 594 -23.52 25.66 -37.05
N VAL A 595 -23.73 26.86 -37.59
CA VAL A 595 -24.62 27.87 -37.04
C VAL A 595 -26.06 27.33 -37.11
N GLY A 596 -26.58 26.81 -36.00
CA GLY A 596 -28.02 26.60 -35.80
C GLY A 596 -28.51 25.15 -35.62
N VAL A 597 -27.67 24.12 -35.65
CA VAL A 597 -28.05 22.72 -35.36
C VAL A 597 -27.08 22.11 -34.34
N LYS A 598 -27.56 21.18 -33.50
CA LYS A 598 -26.78 20.48 -32.44
C LYS A 598 -25.35 20.16 -32.93
N SER A 599 -24.35 20.61 -32.17
CA SER A 599 -22.92 20.43 -32.45
C SER A 599 -22.60 18.98 -32.80
N LYS A 600 -22.11 18.72 -34.02
CA LYS A 600 -21.72 17.39 -34.48
C LYS A 600 -20.21 17.21 -34.27
N TRP A 601 -19.83 16.07 -33.71
CA TRP A 601 -18.43 15.67 -33.53
C TRP A 601 -18.05 14.72 -34.66
N GLU A 602 -16.91 14.98 -35.31
CA GLU A 602 -16.34 14.14 -36.36
C GLU A 602 -15.13 13.37 -35.82
N LYS A 603 -15.15 12.04 -35.93
CA LYS A 603 -14.03 11.21 -35.50
C LYS A 603 -12.85 11.36 -36.47
N LEU A 604 -11.69 11.71 -35.94
CA LEU A 604 -10.41 11.73 -36.66
C LEU A 604 -9.74 10.35 -36.59
N ASN A 605 -8.91 10.03 -37.59
CA ASN A 605 -8.23 8.73 -37.64
C ASN A 605 -6.91 8.75 -36.86
N SER A 606 -6.23 9.90 -36.79
CA SER A 606 -5.00 10.08 -36.02
C SER A 606 -4.87 11.53 -35.53
N TYR A 607 -4.02 11.76 -34.52
CA TYR A 607 -3.68 13.12 -34.08
C TYR A 607 -3.00 13.94 -35.18
N ILE A 608 -2.38 13.28 -36.17
CA ILE A 608 -1.75 13.98 -37.30
C ILE A 608 -2.80 14.77 -38.10
N ASP A 609 -4.05 14.27 -38.17
CA ASP A 609 -5.15 14.94 -38.85
C ASP A 609 -5.48 16.31 -38.22
N ILE A 610 -5.04 16.57 -36.98
CA ILE A 610 -5.20 17.88 -36.32
C ILE A 610 -4.44 18.98 -37.08
N PHE A 611 -3.31 18.64 -37.69
CA PHE A 611 -2.45 19.57 -38.43
C PHE A 611 -2.68 19.50 -39.95
N ASP A 612 -3.74 18.83 -40.40
CA ASP A 612 -4.14 18.87 -41.80
C ASP A 612 -4.85 20.18 -42.13
N SER A 613 -4.13 21.13 -42.73
CA SER A 613 -4.66 22.44 -43.09
C SER A 613 -5.79 22.38 -44.12
N GLN A 614 -5.96 21.26 -44.84
CA GLN A 614 -7.12 21.03 -45.71
C GLN A 614 -8.38 20.64 -44.93
N ARG A 615 -8.23 20.20 -43.67
CA ARG A 615 -9.32 19.80 -42.79
C ARG A 615 -9.56 20.79 -41.66
N ILE A 616 -8.50 21.37 -41.10
CA ILE A 616 -8.57 22.23 -39.92
C ILE A 616 -7.64 23.43 -40.10
N GLU A 617 -8.22 24.56 -40.51
CA GLU A 617 -7.56 25.86 -40.39
C GLU A 617 -7.88 26.46 -39.03
N PHE A 618 -6.84 26.73 -38.22
CA PHE A 618 -6.99 27.33 -36.91
C PHE A 618 -5.80 28.23 -36.55
N THR A 619 -6.09 29.32 -35.83
CA THR A 619 -5.08 30.06 -35.05
C THR A 619 -5.13 29.69 -33.58
N ARG A 620 -6.30 29.26 -33.08
CA ARG A 620 -6.50 28.81 -31.69
C ARG A 620 -7.21 27.46 -31.69
N LEU A 621 -6.64 26.50 -30.98
CA LEU A 621 -7.19 25.16 -30.83
C LEU A 621 -7.20 24.77 -29.35
N VAL A 622 -8.31 24.23 -28.88
CA VAL A 622 -8.41 23.60 -27.57
C VAL A 622 -8.51 22.10 -27.74
N ILE A 623 -7.61 21.37 -27.08
CA ILE A 623 -7.65 19.91 -26.94
C ILE A 623 -8.20 19.61 -25.54
N GLU A 624 -9.44 19.15 -25.49
CA GLU A 624 -10.14 18.83 -24.24
C GLU A 624 -10.26 17.32 -24.03
N GLY A 625 -10.34 16.88 -22.77
CA GLY A 625 -10.55 15.48 -22.44
C GLY A 625 -10.47 15.23 -20.94
N GLU A 626 -10.94 14.09 -20.48
CA GLU A 626 -10.90 13.74 -19.05
C GLU A 626 -9.46 13.51 -18.54
N PRO A 627 -9.25 13.54 -17.21
CA PRO A 627 -7.99 13.14 -16.62
C PRO A 627 -7.56 11.75 -17.11
N GLY A 628 -6.28 11.59 -17.46
CA GLY A 628 -5.74 10.31 -17.94
C GLY A 628 -5.95 10.01 -19.43
N TYR A 629 -6.67 10.84 -20.20
CA TYR A 629 -6.88 10.62 -21.65
C TYR A 629 -5.68 10.97 -22.54
N GLY A 630 -4.51 11.24 -21.97
CA GLY A 630 -3.26 11.42 -22.72
C GLY A 630 -3.02 12.81 -23.34
N LYS A 631 -3.69 13.86 -22.87
CA LYS A 631 -3.52 15.25 -23.35
C LYS A 631 -2.05 15.72 -23.37
N SER A 632 -1.37 15.66 -22.22
CA SER A 632 0.05 16.01 -22.11
C SER A 632 0.96 15.07 -22.90
N THR A 633 0.59 13.78 -22.99
CA THR A 633 1.32 12.80 -23.79
C THR A 633 1.23 13.13 -25.28
N LEU A 634 0.08 13.61 -25.76
CA LEU A 634 -0.09 14.09 -27.13
C LEU A 634 0.76 15.35 -27.39
N ALA A 635 0.80 16.30 -26.46
CA ALA A 635 1.67 17.47 -26.57
C ALA A 635 3.16 17.08 -26.73
N LEU A 636 3.63 16.10 -25.96
CA LEU A 636 4.98 15.55 -26.09
C LEU A 636 5.19 14.78 -27.39
N GLN A 637 4.19 14.04 -27.88
CA GLN A 637 4.26 13.36 -29.18
C GLN A 637 4.41 14.36 -30.34
N ILE A 638 3.69 15.49 -30.28
CA ILE A 638 3.81 16.57 -31.27
C ILE A 638 5.22 17.17 -31.23
N ALA A 639 5.77 17.44 -30.04
CA ALA A 639 7.13 17.92 -29.88
C ALA A 639 8.17 16.91 -30.42
N TYR A 640 7.98 15.62 -30.17
CA TYR A 640 8.81 14.56 -30.73
C TYR A 640 8.81 14.56 -32.27
N ASP A 641 7.62 14.63 -32.88
CA ASP A 641 7.47 14.63 -34.34
C ASP A 641 8.13 15.86 -34.98
N TRP A 642 8.03 17.03 -34.35
CA TRP A 642 8.71 18.26 -34.79
C TRP A 642 10.24 18.14 -34.66
N CYS A 643 10.75 17.64 -33.54
CA CYS A 643 12.20 17.44 -33.34
C CYS A 643 12.81 16.51 -34.40
N ASN A 644 12.08 15.45 -34.78
CA ASN A 644 12.54 14.39 -35.68
C ASN A 644 12.05 14.54 -37.14
N GLN A 645 11.37 15.64 -37.48
CA GLN A 645 10.88 15.96 -38.83
C GLN A 645 10.11 14.81 -39.51
N LYS A 646 9.19 14.17 -38.78
CA LYS A 646 8.50 12.95 -39.22
C LYS A 646 7.81 13.14 -40.57
N GLN A 647 8.08 12.23 -41.52
CA GLN A 647 7.66 12.41 -42.91
C GLN A 647 6.14 12.49 -43.12
N SER A 648 5.36 11.85 -42.25
CA SER A 648 3.91 11.72 -42.33
C SER A 648 3.14 12.86 -41.65
N SER A 649 3.82 13.82 -41.01
CA SER A 649 3.17 14.93 -40.29
C SER A 649 3.34 16.26 -41.02
N ASN A 650 2.31 17.09 -41.04
CA ASN A 650 2.37 18.46 -41.57
C ASN A 650 3.12 19.45 -40.66
N LEU A 651 3.77 18.94 -39.61
CA LEU A 651 4.62 19.72 -38.69
C LEU A 651 5.97 20.12 -39.31
N LYS A 652 6.30 19.65 -40.51
CA LYS A 652 7.55 20.02 -41.21
C LYS A 652 7.61 21.49 -41.60
N ASP A 653 6.45 22.09 -41.85
CA ASP A 653 6.34 23.49 -42.27
C ASP A 653 6.35 24.44 -41.06
N VAL A 654 6.44 23.90 -39.83
CA VAL A 654 6.55 24.65 -38.58
C VAL A 654 8.02 24.96 -38.29
N GLN A 655 8.38 26.25 -38.37
CA GLN A 655 9.76 26.67 -38.13
C GLN A 655 10.14 26.60 -36.65
N ILE A 656 9.24 27.03 -35.76
CA ILE A 656 9.48 27.03 -34.31
C ILE A 656 8.27 26.42 -33.58
N LEU A 657 8.55 25.48 -32.69
CA LEU A 657 7.56 24.92 -31.76
C LEU A 657 7.94 25.26 -30.32
N ILE A 658 7.02 25.91 -29.61
CA ILE A 658 7.15 26.31 -28.20
C ILE A 658 6.19 25.47 -27.37
N LEU A 659 6.69 24.57 -26.52
CA LEU A 659 5.88 23.75 -25.61
C LEU A 659 6.04 24.27 -24.18
N LEU A 660 5.01 24.94 -23.67
CA LEU A 660 4.95 25.46 -22.31
C LEU A 660 3.98 24.65 -21.46
N ARG A 661 4.45 24.11 -20.34
CA ARG A 661 3.59 23.49 -19.33
C ARG A 661 3.05 24.57 -18.41
N LEU A 662 1.75 24.86 -18.50
CA LEU A 662 1.12 25.99 -17.83
C LEU A 662 1.24 25.90 -16.30
N ARG A 663 1.29 24.69 -15.73
CA ARG A 663 1.56 24.48 -14.29
C ARG A 663 2.85 25.15 -13.77
N GLN A 664 3.80 25.45 -14.66
CA GLN A 664 5.09 26.07 -14.29
C GLN A 664 5.07 27.61 -14.38
N LEU A 665 3.99 28.21 -14.90
CA LEU A 665 3.98 29.62 -15.29
C LEU A 665 3.34 30.56 -14.27
N GLY A 666 3.14 30.13 -13.01
CA GLY A 666 2.57 30.98 -11.97
C GLY A 666 3.47 32.19 -11.68
N GLY A 667 2.90 33.40 -11.67
CA GLY A 667 3.61 34.65 -11.41
C GLY A 667 4.50 35.14 -12.56
N VAL A 668 4.56 34.42 -13.68
CA VAL A 668 5.39 34.78 -14.82
C VAL A 668 4.72 35.89 -15.62
N LEU A 669 5.38 37.05 -15.72
CA LEU A 669 4.81 38.25 -16.34
C LEU A 669 4.87 38.25 -17.88
N SER A 670 5.84 37.53 -18.48
CA SER A 670 6.12 37.54 -19.92
C SER A 670 6.29 36.13 -20.50
N ILE A 671 5.81 35.92 -21.74
CA ILE A 671 6.03 34.65 -22.46
C ILE A 671 7.49 34.47 -22.89
N PHE A 672 8.22 35.54 -23.18
CA PHE A 672 9.64 35.47 -23.54
C PHE A 672 10.47 35.04 -22.33
N ARG A 673 10.14 35.58 -21.16
CA ARG A 673 10.65 35.14 -19.86
C ARG A 673 10.37 33.65 -19.64
N ALA A 674 9.15 33.20 -19.91
CA ALA A 674 8.79 31.79 -19.77
C ALA A 674 9.67 30.89 -20.67
N ILE A 675 9.88 31.28 -21.93
CA ILE A 675 10.73 30.52 -22.85
C ILE A 675 12.18 30.49 -22.34
N LYS A 676 12.73 31.64 -21.96
CA LYS A 676 14.11 31.77 -21.46
C LYS A 676 14.37 30.86 -20.26
N TYR A 677 13.52 30.92 -19.23
CA TYR A 677 13.81 30.26 -17.96
C TYR A 677 13.32 28.81 -17.88
N PHE A 678 12.24 28.44 -18.59
CA PHE A 678 11.72 27.06 -18.51
C PHE A 678 12.20 26.16 -19.65
N LEU A 679 12.52 26.73 -20.82
CA LEU A 679 12.86 25.95 -22.02
C LEU A 679 14.34 26.00 -22.39
N LEU A 680 15.06 27.08 -22.10
CA LEU A 680 16.48 27.19 -22.44
C LEU A 680 17.38 26.75 -21.26
N PRO A 681 18.62 26.30 -21.54
CA PRO A 681 19.58 25.99 -20.48
C PRO A 681 20.00 27.26 -19.72
N TYR A 682 20.41 27.07 -18.47
CA TYR A 682 20.84 28.17 -17.60
C TYR A 682 22.00 28.97 -18.22
N GLU A 683 22.92 28.30 -18.90
CA GLU A 683 24.08 28.89 -19.58
C GLU A 683 23.75 29.50 -20.95
N SER A 684 22.47 29.51 -21.38
CA SER A 684 22.09 30.06 -22.67
C SER A 684 22.41 31.56 -22.73
N VAL A 685 23.06 31.96 -23.82
CA VAL A 685 23.42 33.37 -24.08
C VAL A 685 22.24 34.23 -24.52
N LEU A 686 21.15 33.61 -24.98
CA LEU A 686 19.96 34.29 -25.50
C LEU A 686 19.24 35.05 -24.38
N GLN A 687 18.91 36.32 -24.57
CA GLN A 687 18.09 37.12 -23.65
C GLN A 687 16.61 37.11 -24.06
N GLU A 688 15.74 37.72 -23.24
CA GLU A 688 14.31 37.80 -23.56
C GLU A 688 14.06 38.58 -24.86
N GLU A 689 14.85 39.63 -25.11
CA GLU A 689 14.77 40.45 -26.32
C GLU A 689 15.16 39.66 -27.58
N ASP A 690 16.18 38.80 -27.48
CA ASP A 690 16.60 37.94 -28.61
C ASP A 690 15.48 36.95 -28.98
N ILE A 691 14.76 36.43 -27.99
CA ILE A 691 13.62 35.52 -28.20
C ILE A 691 12.45 36.28 -28.82
N GLU A 692 12.16 37.50 -28.36
CA GLU A 692 11.14 38.36 -28.92
C GLU A 692 11.43 38.69 -30.39
N ASP A 693 12.65 39.10 -30.72
CA ASP A 693 13.09 39.38 -32.08
C ASP A 693 12.95 38.16 -33.00
N VAL A 694 13.38 36.97 -32.55
CA VAL A 694 13.24 35.74 -33.35
C VAL A 694 11.78 35.37 -33.60
N LEU A 695 10.94 35.40 -32.55
CA LEU A 695 9.53 35.02 -32.68
C LEU A 695 8.78 36.00 -33.59
N THR A 696 8.99 37.31 -33.43
CA THR A 696 8.32 38.33 -34.25
C THR A 696 8.72 38.29 -35.74
N ASN A 697 9.94 37.85 -36.04
CA ASN A 697 10.44 37.71 -37.42
C ASN A 697 10.23 36.30 -38.04
N THR A 698 9.57 35.37 -37.33
CA THR A 698 9.31 34.01 -37.84
C THR A 698 7.86 33.85 -38.30
N GLU A 699 7.67 33.42 -39.56
CA GLU A 699 6.33 33.31 -40.16
C GLU A 699 5.48 32.15 -39.60
N SER A 700 6.11 31.03 -39.23
CA SER A 700 5.43 29.78 -38.85
C SER A 700 5.85 29.32 -37.46
N VAL A 701 5.05 29.72 -36.45
CA VAL A 701 5.28 29.40 -35.03
C VAL A 701 4.05 28.70 -34.44
N VAL A 702 4.29 27.57 -33.77
CA VAL A 702 3.27 26.83 -33.01
C VAL A 702 3.60 26.91 -31.52
N ILE A 703 2.64 27.36 -30.71
CA ILE A 703 2.75 27.37 -29.25
C ILE A 703 1.78 26.34 -28.66
N ILE A 704 2.29 25.37 -27.93
CA ILE A 704 1.52 24.40 -27.16
C ILE A 704 1.53 24.81 -25.70
N MET A 705 0.35 25.07 -25.15
CA MET A 705 0.10 25.41 -23.75
C MET A 705 -0.54 24.21 -23.07
N ASP A 706 0.26 23.41 -22.38
CA ASP A 706 -0.17 22.15 -21.77
C ASP A 706 -0.69 22.38 -20.34
N GLY A 707 -1.95 22.02 -20.09
CA GLY A 707 -2.57 21.97 -18.76
C GLY A 707 -3.19 23.29 -18.29
N TYR A 708 -4.16 23.86 -19.03
CA TYR A 708 -4.84 25.09 -18.60
C TYR A 708 -5.55 24.95 -17.26
N ASP A 709 -6.14 23.77 -16.98
CA ASP A 709 -6.73 23.44 -15.69
C ASP A 709 -5.72 23.45 -14.52
N GLU A 710 -4.43 23.42 -14.83
CA GLU A 710 -3.31 23.46 -13.88
C GLU A 710 -2.62 24.83 -13.86
N TYR A 711 -3.10 25.81 -14.64
CA TYR A 711 -2.47 27.12 -14.74
C TYR A 711 -2.76 27.97 -13.48
N PRO A 712 -1.74 28.37 -12.69
CA PRO A 712 -1.97 29.08 -11.43
C PRO A 712 -2.68 30.43 -11.58
N ASP A 713 -2.49 31.09 -12.73
CA ASP A 713 -3.04 32.42 -13.01
C ASP A 713 -4.22 32.38 -14.00
N GLN A 714 -4.91 31.24 -14.14
CA GLN A 714 -6.04 31.06 -15.08
C GLN A 714 -7.18 32.08 -14.95
N ASN A 715 -7.34 32.67 -13.75
CA ASN A 715 -8.38 33.67 -13.44
C ASN A 715 -7.86 35.12 -13.49
N LYS A 716 -6.60 35.34 -13.84
CA LYS A 716 -5.98 36.67 -13.96
C LYS A 716 -5.77 37.02 -15.43
N THR A 717 -5.76 38.31 -15.73
CA THR A 717 -5.30 38.82 -17.02
C THR A 717 -3.77 38.80 -17.08
N SER A 718 -3.20 37.67 -17.50
CA SER A 718 -1.75 37.51 -17.77
C SER A 718 -1.45 37.60 -19.27
N GLU A 719 -0.18 37.83 -19.64
CA GLU A 719 0.23 37.78 -21.05
C GLU A 719 0.02 36.41 -21.69
N ILE A 720 0.21 35.33 -20.93
CA ILE A 720 -0.08 33.96 -21.38
C ILE A 720 -1.56 33.82 -21.78
N MET A 721 -2.48 34.39 -21.00
CA MET A 721 -3.90 34.41 -21.36
C MET A 721 -4.18 35.26 -22.59
N LYS A 722 -3.51 36.41 -22.75
CA LYS A 722 -3.61 37.24 -23.96
C LYS A 722 -3.16 36.50 -25.22
N VAL A 723 -2.12 35.67 -25.13
CA VAL A 723 -1.67 34.81 -26.24
C VAL A 723 -2.80 33.84 -26.64
N PHE A 724 -3.41 33.15 -25.69
CA PHE A 724 -4.51 32.23 -25.99
C PHE A 724 -5.78 32.95 -26.49
N GLN A 725 -6.13 34.09 -25.90
CA GLN A 725 -7.27 34.92 -26.30
C GLN A 725 -7.10 35.57 -27.68
N ARG A 726 -5.89 35.49 -28.25
CA ARG A 726 -5.51 36.10 -29.53
C ARG A 726 -5.38 37.61 -29.47
N ASP A 727 -5.18 38.16 -28.27
CA ASP A 727 -4.77 39.57 -28.10
C ASP A 727 -3.27 39.75 -28.35
N MET A 728 -2.49 38.66 -28.25
CA MET A 728 -1.07 38.57 -28.58
C MET A 728 -0.82 37.39 -29.55
N PHE A 729 0.18 37.51 -30.43
CA PHE A 729 0.52 36.52 -31.46
C PHE A 729 -0.67 36.10 -32.33
N GLN A 730 -1.28 37.08 -33.00
CA GLN A 730 -2.53 36.90 -33.76
C GLN A 730 -2.43 35.92 -34.93
N THR A 731 -1.24 35.78 -35.51
CA THR A 731 -0.92 34.91 -36.65
C THR A 731 -0.43 33.52 -36.24
N PHE A 732 0.02 33.35 -34.99
CA PHE A 732 0.57 32.08 -34.52
C PHE A 732 -0.54 31.06 -34.29
N GLN A 733 -0.19 29.79 -34.47
CA GLN A 733 -1.04 28.68 -34.05
C GLN A 733 -0.80 28.40 -32.57
N VAL A 734 -1.86 28.48 -31.76
CA VAL A 734 -1.78 28.18 -30.32
C VAL A 734 -2.71 27.03 -30.00
N ILE A 735 -2.15 25.97 -29.40
CA ILE A 735 -2.86 24.78 -28.96
C ILE A 735 -2.86 24.78 -27.44
N MET A 736 -4.04 24.70 -26.84
CA MET A 736 -4.19 24.62 -25.38
C MET A 736 -4.79 23.28 -25.00
N THR A 737 -4.21 22.58 -24.02
CA THR A 737 -4.81 21.35 -23.47
C THR A 737 -5.54 21.66 -22.17
N THR A 738 -6.71 21.07 -21.94
CA THR A 738 -7.47 21.27 -20.69
C THR A 738 -8.45 20.12 -20.39
N ARG A 739 -8.98 20.07 -19.17
CA ARG A 739 -10.11 19.20 -18.82
C ARG A 739 -11.42 19.73 -19.39
N LEU A 740 -12.35 18.81 -19.71
CA LEU A 740 -13.68 19.16 -20.22
C LEU A 740 -14.43 20.13 -19.29
N SER A 741 -14.26 19.97 -17.97
CA SER A 741 -14.87 20.81 -16.93
C SER A 741 -14.21 22.18 -16.74
N CYS A 742 -13.03 22.40 -17.32
CA CYS A 742 -12.17 23.56 -17.04
C CYS A 742 -11.90 24.37 -18.32
N LEU A 743 -12.91 24.51 -19.18
CA LEU A 743 -12.75 25.28 -20.41
C LEU A 743 -12.60 26.78 -20.11
N PRO A 744 -11.70 27.49 -20.83
CA PRO A 744 -11.53 28.92 -20.66
C PRO A 744 -12.84 29.67 -20.94
N PHE A 745 -13.23 30.57 -20.05
CA PHE A 745 -14.48 31.34 -20.19
C PHE A 745 -14.44 32.35 -21.35
N ASN A 746 -13.26 32.92 -21.64
CA ASN A 746 -13.05 33.90 -22.71
C ASN A 746 -12.24 33.29 -23.85
N MET A 747 -12.90 32.50 -24.71
CA MET A 747 -12.29 31.99 -25.95
C MET A 747 -12.56 32.94 -27.12
N SER A 748 -11.59 33.06 -28.03
CA SER A 748 -11.81 33.75 -29.31
C SER A 748 -12.92 33.05 -30.11
N PRO A 749 -13.79 33.78 -30.84
CA PRO A 749 -14.86 33.17 -31.64
C PRO A 749 -14.40 32.18 -32.71
N GLN A 750 -13.12 32.23 -33.10
CA GLN A 750 -12.52 31.34 -34.11
C GLN A 750 -11.75 30.17 -33.48
N THR A 751 -11.88 29.95 -32.16
CA THR A 751 -11.19 28.86 -31.46
C THR A 751 -11.83 27.51 -31.80
N ARG A 752 -11.07 26.66 -32.50
CA ARG A 752 -11.48 25.27 -32.78
C ARG A 752 -11.38 24.42 -31.52
N ARG A 753 -12.17 23.33 -31.47
CA ARG A 753 -12.16 22.38 -30.35
C ARG A 753 -12.02 20.95 -30.85
N VAL A 754 -11.09 20.24 -30.25
CA VAL A 754 -10.85 18.81 -30.43
C VAL A 754 -11.00 18.13 -29.07
N LYS A 755 -11.66 16.98 -29.06
CA LYS A 755 -11.91 16.18 -27.87
C LYS A 755 -11.18 14.85 -27.94
N LEU A 756 -10.45 14.51 -26.89
CA LEU A 756 -9.91 13.17 -26.66
C LEU A 756 -10.96 12.33 -25.92
N MET A 757 -11.17 11.09 -26.37
CA MET A 757 -12.23 10.19 -25.91
C MET A 757 -11.69 8.95 -25.15
N GLY A 758 -10.38 8.92 -24.86
CA GLY A 758 -9.71 7.76 -24.26
C GLY A 758 -9.41 6.65 -25.29
N PHE A 759 -9.09 5.46 -24.79
CA PHE A 759 -8.76 4.30 -25.64
C PHE A 759 -9.99 3.44 -25.90
N ASP A 760 -10.17 3.04 -27.16
CA ASP A 760 -11.02 1.91 -27.52
C ASP A 760 -10.29 0.58 -27.23
N ASP A 761 -10.98 -0.55 -27.38
CA ASP A 761 -10.43 -1.89 -27.08
C ASP A 761 -9.12 -2.17 -27.83
N LYS A 762 -9.00 -1.68 -29.07
CA LYS A 762 -7.83 -1.88 -29.91
C LYS A 762 -6.66 -1.02 -29.43
N ALA A 763 -6.92 0.25 -29.12
CA ALA A 763 -5.93 1.16 -28.56
C ALA A 763 -5.46 0.69 -27.17
N GLN A 764 -6.37 0.20 -26.32
CA GLN A 764 -6.05 -0.34 -25.02
C GLN A 764 -5.10 -1.55 -25.13
N GLU A 765 -5.41 -2.50 -26.01
CA GLU A 765 -4.52 -3.65 -26.25
C GLU A 765 -3.14 -3.22 -26.76
N ASN A 766 -3.10 -2.29 -27.71
CA ASN A 766 -1.84 -1.76 -28.23
C ASN A 766 -1.03 -1.05 -27.15
N TYR A 767 -1.69 -0.33 -26.25
CA TYR A 767 -1.03 0.33 -25.14
C TYR A 767 -0.46 -0.67 -24.13
N ILE A 768 -1.23 -1.70 -23.74
CA ILE A 768 -0.74 -2.80 -22.89
C ILE A 768 0.48 -3.46 -23.55
N ARG A 769 0.39 -3.75 -24.84
CA ARG A 769 1.48 -4.36 -25.60
C ARG A 769 2.75 -3.50 -25.60
N LYS A 770 2.64 -2.20 -25.86
CA LYS A 770 3.79 -1.28 -25.96
C LYS A 770 4.35 -0.87 -24.60
N ALA A 771 3.51 -0.44 -23.68
CA ALA A 771 3.92 0.21 -22.43
C ALA A 771 4.13 -0.75 -21.27
N LEU A 772 3.41 -1.88 -21.22
CA LEU A 772 3.41 -2.79 -20.07
C LEU A 772 4.10 -4.13 -20.37
N ALA A 773 3.77 -4.74 -21.51
CA ALA A 773 4.25 -6.06 -21.89
C ALA A 773 5.53 -6.01 -22.74
N ILE A 774 5.98 -4.83 -23.17
CA ILE A 774 7.18 -4.65 -24.02
C ILE A 774 7.17 -5.62 -25.23
N GLY A 775 6.00 -5.82 -25.84
CA GLY A 775 5.79 -6.72 -26.98
C GLY A 775 5.50 -8.19 -26.64
N GLU A 776 5.50 -8.61 -25.37
CA GLU A 776 5.23 -10.00 -24.98
C GLU A 776 3.72 -10.34 -24.98
N ASN A 777 3.25 -11.02 -26.02
CA ASN A 777 1.82 -11.37 -26.17
C ASN A 777 1.25 -12.15 -24.96
N LYS A 778 2.03 -13.06 -24.37
CA LYS A 778 1.59 -13.84 -23.20
C LYS A 778 1.25 -12.96 -21.99
N THR A 779 2.02 -11.89 -21.81
CA THR A 779 1.82 -10.89 -20.74
C THR A 779 0.62 -10.01 -21.04
N VAL A 780 0.39 -9.65 -22.31
CA VAL A 780 -0.82 -8.94 -22.75
C VAL A 780 -2.07 -9.75 -22.41
N ASP A 781 -2.10 -11.04 -22.76
CA ASP A 781 -3.25 -11.93 -22.50
C ASP A 781 -3.55 -12.06 -21.01
N GLN A 782 -2.51 -12.19 -20.17
CA GLN A 782 -2.66 -12.25 -18.71
C GLN A 782 -3.24 -10.96 -18.12
N ILE A 783 -2.79 -9.80 -18.59
CA ILE A 783 -3.31 -8.50 -18.13
C ILE A 783 -4.76 -8.35 -18.56
N LYS A 784 -5.10 -8.64 -19.84
CA LYS A 784 -6.48 -8.57 -20.32
C LYS A 784 -7.40 -9.53 -19.57
N PHE A 785 -6.96 -10.77 -19.32
CA PHE A 785 -7.72 -11.73 -18.53
C PHE A 785 -8.00 -11.21 -17.11
N ARG A 786 -7.03 -10.57 -16.45
CA ARG A 786 -7.24 -9.98 -15.12
C ARG A 786 -8.17 -8.76 -15.14
N LEU A 787 -8.09 -7.92 -16.17
CA LEU A 787 -8.98 -6.77 -16.32
C LEU A 787 -10.44 -7.21 -16.52
N GLN A 788 -10.68 -8.21 -17.38
CA GLN A 788 -12.01 -8.76 -17.64
C GLN A 788 -12.63 -9.46 -16.43
N ASN A 789 -11.82 -10.09 -15.58
CA ASN A 789 -12.31 -10.75 -14.37
C ASN A 789 -12.43 -9.81 -13.16
N ASN A 790 -12.07 -8.54 -13.30
CA ASN A 790 -12.18 -7.57 -12.21
C ASN A 790 -13.56 -6.89 -12.26
N PRO A 791 -14.41 -7.01 -11.22
CA PRO A 791 -15.77 -6.48 -11.23
C PRO A 791 -15.84 -4.94 -11.25
N VAL A 792 -14.74 -4.24 -10.97
CA VAL A 792 -14.65 -2.77 -10.98
C VAL A 792 -14.09 -2.25 -12.31
N LEU A 793 -13.20 -3.01 -12.96
CA LEU A 793 -12.49 -2.58 -14.18
C LEU A 793 -13.01 -3.23 -15.47
N SER A 794 -13.96 -4.15 -15.38
CA SER A 794 -14.58 -4.85 -16.53
C SER A 794 -15.71 -4.06 -17.22
N GLY A 795 -15.96 -2.82 -16.79
CA GLY A 795 -17.01 -1.93 -17.28
C GLY A 795 -16.55 -0.97 -18.37
#